data_AF-A0A5E5QNA7-F1
#
_entry.id   AF-A0A5E5QNA7-F1
#
_cell.length_a   1.000
_cell.length_b   1.000
_cell.length_c   1.000
_cell.angle_alpha   90.00
_cell.angle_beta   90.00
_cell.angle_gamma   90.00
#
_symmetry.space_group_name_H-M   'P 1'
#
loop_
_entity.id
_entity.type
_entity.pdbx_description
1 polymer ?
#
loop_
_entity_poly.entity_id
_entity_poly.type
_entity_poly.pdbx_seq_one_letter_code
_entity_poly.pdbx_strand_id
1 'polypeptide(L)'
;AIGAEQLAAHITDLQTKLRIEQTEQGRIALVGCETDKPSSSGEVSSLAQLVAQRLYDGGNGAINAEVTGRTTQIEVNADGTKTMKAGGTKTVYSWDADKGGMSQKTETVKSHSEVLKNPLGDFDEHLTLVDEMMQSLDTLIEDEGERKRCYDFLNKLKEDIQQVREMNYESKVEFLRKIASDIEENLGTQAIKVKLEKVHGFVQSRIENPFISSLIDTMDKSKYGSDIDKKLEMLEDIKSELDAYQENQSKYEPATQDFLNSLRFFIDSAQRSQYALQQWEKFAVSDTHEVSPFSKSTYHVFVQIEDESIIAESSAALAGKHFTNSTLIQMDKEGNYRVVHGLSLSEIPEASDIKLVFNGHGDDKGLERTTADRTYRDIVNDIVTLREDLPKNSNIEKVSMVGCSLGSDFSKNTLIGLKENGIETKVSSRLYDVSIDDQSGRRFTDDAYHLEEGKVLWGYKEGKVSRLDPYSDERYHVVISIAEDGSLQLDRPIENLKGDLKVRVIAGSFEQTSKVLSDFKGQLPVDASMKQISIKLGEGESDWYAQRDALSYAGLMDTLSRQIDADVLSYSISGSNQGSFAYYYKDNNRTHVGGTTGTDGRRYAYKFYDEKFSSIQSDYIKGDTDVVYSLSKTLEPKTPKIFMMTDEYSLQDLLEQFKGAMEMSSTPVSEIQIITENNAISVGEYKSMMKFLSTELGVKVKAFETLGSAHPWLSLNHGDSQVTLDIDARHLAETQPHNDQKLQDWDTPNQEQINKLKAESQKTKPQLANHDHQVLIQTEPDDNIKDSALKLALKHPTQTTIVQMQKDGTYRVVYGTQLKDITGKVKMVAVGYGREAEDGSQTLGGRSVDELS
;
A
#
# COMPACT_ATOMS: atom_id res chain seq x y z
N ALA A 1 -22.72 -35.54 -22.41
CA ALA A 1 -21.48 -36.07 -21.85
C ALA A 1 -20.98 -37.18 -22.78
N ILE A 2 -19.81 -36.96 -23.41
CA ILE A 2 -19.11 -37.97 -24.21
C ILE A 2 -18.50 -38.97 -23.22
N GLY A 3 -18.64 -40.28 -23.45
CA GLY A 3 -18.16 -41.30 -22.52
C GLY A 3 -16.62 -41.40 -22.53
N ALA A 4 -16.02 -41.85 -21.42
CA ALA A 4 -14.57 -41.96 -21.25
C ALA A 4 -13.85 -42.75 -22.38
N GLU A 5 -14.51 -43.75 -22.99
CA GLU A 5 -13.96 -44.48 -24.15
C GLU A 5 -13.89 -43.64 -25.43
N GLN A 6 -14.87 -42.76 -25.66
CA GLN A 6 -14.86 -41.85 -26.80
C GLN A 6 -13.82 -40.74 -26.63
N LEU A 7 -13.56 -40.31 -25.39
CA LEU A 7 -12.53 -39.34 -25.05
C LEU A 7 -11.12 -39.87 -25.29
N ALA A 8 -10.81 -41.08 -24.81
CA ALA A 8 -9.53 -41.73 -25.06
C ALA A 8 -9.30 -41.99 -26.56
N ALA A 9 -10.37 -42.32 -27.30
CA ALA A 9 -10.33 -42.42 -28.75
C ALA A 9 -10.04 -41.05 -29.40
N HIS A 10 -10.67 -39.96 -28.97
CA HIS A 10 -10.44 -38.61 -29.50
C HIS A 10 -9.01 -38.11 -29.25
N ILE A 11 -8.46 -38.35 -28.05
CA ILE A 11 -7.05 -38.07 -27.70
C ILE A 11 -6.10 -38.84 -28.60
N THR A 12 -6.34 -40.14 -28.76
CA THR A 12 -5.52 -41.02 -29.62
C THR A 12 -5.63 -40.60 -31.09
N ASP A 13 -6.82 -40.21 -31.54
CA ASP A 13 -7.10 -39.76 -32.90
C ASP A 13 -6.47 -38.40 -33.18
N LEU A 14 -6.44 -37.50 -32.19
CA LEU A 14 -5.75 -36.21 -32.23
C LEU A 14 -4.23 -36.41 -32.27
N GLN A 15 -3.67 -37.29 -31.42
CA GLN A 15 -2.25 -37.65 -31.41
C GLN A 15 -1.81 -38.31 -32.72
N THR A 16 -2.66 -39.18 -33.30
CA THR A 16 -2.42 -39.85 -34.58
C THR A 16 -2.53 -38.87 -35.76
N LYS A 17 -3.53 -37.97 -35.76
CA LYS A 17 -3.69 -36.91 -36.77
C LYS A 17 -2.55 -35.90 -36.73
N LEU A 18 -1.98 -35.63 -35.55
CA LEU A 18 -0.89 -34.68 -35.33
C LEU A 18 0.51 -35.33 -35.39
N ARG A 19 0.62 -36.65 -35.61
CA ARG A 19 1.88 -37.41 -35.67
C ARG A 19 2.84 -37.13 -34.52
N ILE A 20 2.31 -37.02 -33.31
CA ILE A 20 3.11 -36.73 -32.13
C ILE A 20 3.76 -38.03 -31.68
N GLU A 21 5.06 -38.20 -31.95
CA GLU A 21 5.84 -39.26 -31.30
C GLU A 21 5.92 -38.96 -29.80
N GLN A 22 5.38 -39.87 -28.99
CA GLN A 22 5.51 -39.77 -27.54
C GLN A 22 6.98 -39.81 -27.16
N THR A 23 7.45 -38.73 -26.56
CA THR A 23 8.65 -38.77 -25.74
C THR A 23 8.22 -38.39 -24.32
N GLU A 24 8.91 -38.95 -23.33
CA GLU A 24 8.57 -38.97 -21.90
C GLU A 24 8.43 -37.58 -21.21
N GLN A 25 8.31 -36.47 -21.94
CA GLN A 25 8.50 -35.09 -21.45
C GLN A 25 7.63 -34.02 -22.17
N GLY A 26 6.43 -34.33 -22.65
CA GLY A 26 5.54 -33.32 -23.27
C GLY A 26 5.00 -32.28 -22.25
N ARG A 27 4.52 -31.11 -22.70
CA ARG A 27 3.85 -30.12 -21.81
C ARG A 27 2.60 -29.51 -22.45
N ILE A 28 1.51 -29.48 -21.68
CA ILE A 28 0.24 -28.81 -21.97
C ILE A 28 0.10 -27.61 -21.03
N ALA A 29 -0.08 -26.42 -21.58
CA ALA A 29 -0.31 -25.21 -20.80
C ALA A 29 -1.70 -24.63 -21.06
N LEU A 30 -2.47 -24.42 -19.99
CA LEU A 30 -3.73 -23.69 -20.03
C LEU A 30 -3.44 -22.20 -19.81
N VAL A 31 -3.91 -21.35 -20.72
CA VAL A 31 -3.72 -19.89 -20.68
C VAL A 31 -5.08 -19.24 -20.69
N GLY A 32 -5.59 -19.05 -19.48
CA GLY A 32 -6.79 -18.31 -19.13
C GLY A 32 -6.76 -18.03 -17.63
N CYS A 33 -7.54 -17.04 -17.20
CA CYS A 33 -7.66 -16.70 -15.78
C CYS A 33 -8.17 -17.89 -14.96
N GLU A 34 -7.63 -18.07 -13.75
CA GLU A 34 -8.18 -18.98 -12.72
C GLU A 34 -8.31 -20.47 -13.11
N THR A 35 -7.54 -20.91 -14.12
CA THR A 35 -7.50 -22.31 -14.60
C THR A 35 -7.12 -23.36 -13.54
N ASP A 36 -6.60 -22.93 -12.39
CA ASP A 36 -6.24 -23.79 -11.26
C ASP A 36 -6.97 -23.44 -9.96
N LYS A 37 -8.06 -22.67 -10.04
CA LYS A 37 -8.93 -22.39 -8.90
C LYS A 37 -9.83 -23.61 -8.61
N PRO A 38 -9.98 -24.05 -7.34
CA PRO A 38 -10.95 -25.08 -6.98
C PRO A 38 -12.39 -24.65 -7.31
N SER A 39 -13.26 -25.59 -7.65
CA SER A 39 -14.67 -25.29 -7.89
C SER A 39 -15.36 -24.71 -6.66
N SER A 40 -16.28 -23.77 -6.87
CA SER A 40 -17.12 -23.15 -5.84
C SER A 40 -18.14 -24.14 -5.24
N SER A 41 -18.38 -25.28 -5.90
CA SER A 41 -19.36 -26.32 -5.53
C SER A 41 -18.87 -27.36 -4.51
N GLY A 42 -17.64 -27.21 -3.99
CA GLY A 42 -17.11 -28.06 -2.91
C GLY A 42 -16.42 -29.36 -3.36
N GLU A 43 -16.26 -29.59 -4.67
CA GLU A 43 -15.33 -30.62 -5.17
C GLU A 43 -13.90 -30.05 -5.26
N VAL A 44 -12.92 -30.81 -4.75
CA VAL A 44 -11.54 -30.38 -4.48
C VAL A 44 -10.67 -30.20 -5.74
N SER A 45 -11.20 -30.41 -6.94
CA SER A 45 -10.42 -30.46 -8.18
C SER A 45 -10.57 -29.23 -9.07
N SER A 46 -9.44 -28.63 -9.49
CA SER A 46 -9.39 -27.52 -10.44
C SER A 46 -9.51 -27.98 -11.90
N LEU A 47 -9.77 -27.08 -12.85
CA LEU A 47 -9.82 -27.42 -14.29
C LEU A 47 -8.50 -28.06 -14.77
N ALA A 48 -7.36 -27.47 -14.41
CA ALA A 48 -6.05 -28.02 -14.77
C ALA A 48 -5.81 -29.41 -14.14
N GLN A 49 -6.24 -29.62 -12.90
CA GLN A 49 -6.15 -30.92 -12.22
C GLN A 49 -7.03 -31.97 -12.90
N LEU A 50 -8.27 -31.63 -13.28
CA LEU A 50 -9.21 -32.53 -13.94
C LEU A 50 -8.73 -32.93 -15.34
N VAL A 51 -8.17 -31.98 -16.11
CA VAL A 51 -7.53 -32.25 -17.40
C VAL A 51 -6.36 -33.21 -17.22
N ALA A 52 -5.49 -32.97 -16.23
CA ALA A 52 -4.36 -33.86 -15.93
C ALA A 52 -4.84 -35.26 -15.55
N GLN A 53 -5.82 -35.36 -14.65
CA GLN A 53 -6.38 -36.64 -14.21
C GLN A 53 -6.96 -37.44 -15.38
N ARG A 54 -7.75 -36.80 -16.25
CA ARG A 54 -8.33 -37.45 -17.44
C ARG A 54 -7.26 -37.97 -18.41
N LEU A 55 -6.21 -37.18 -18.65
CA LEU A 55 -5.08 -37.59 -19.50
C LEU A 55 -4.35 -38.81 -18.93
N TYR A 56 -4.17 -38.87 -17.61
CA TYR A 56 -3.43 -39.95 -16.96
C TYR A 56 -4.26 -41.22 -16.76
N ASP A 57 -5.54 -41.08 -16.40
CA ASP A 57 -6.48 -42.20 -16.22
C ASP A 57 -6.78 -42.88 -17.58
N GLY A 58 -6.91 -42.10 -18.66
CA GLY A 58 -7.17 -42.60 -20.02
C GLY A 58 -5.98 -43.30 -20.68
N GLY A 59 -4.76 -43.12 -20.16
CA GLY A 59 -3.52 -43.69 -20.70
C GLY A 59 -2.74 -44.59 -19.74
N ASN A 60 -3.18 -44.75 -18.48
CA ASN A 60 -2.48 -45.49 -17.43
C ASN A 60 -0.98 -45.12 -17.30
N GLY A 61 -0.67 -43.82 -17.40
CA GLY A 61 0.70 -43.30 -17.39
C GLY A 61 1.43 -43.32 -18.74
N ALA A 62 0.83 -43.81 -19.82
CA ALA A 62 1.42 -43.76 -21.16
C ALA A 62 1.52 -42.31 -21.69
N ILE A 63 0.62 -41.41 -21.29
CA ILE A 63 0.67 -39.98 -21.64
C ILE A 63 1.44 -39.24 -20.53
N ASN A 64 2.76 -39.12 -20.66
CA ASN A 64 3.60 -38.39 -19.71
C ASN A 64 3.77 -36.91 -20.12
N ALA A 65 2.70 -36.12 -20.02
CA ALA A 65 2.70 -34.69 -20.34
C ALA A 65 2.39 -33.84 -19.11
N GLU A 66 3.24 -32.85 -18.80
CA GLU A 66 3.00 -31.91 -17.71
C GLU A 66 1.83 -30.97 -18.05
N VAL A 67 0.80 -30.89 -17.19
CA VAL A 67 -0.30 -29.93 -17.31
C VAL A 67 -0.06 -28.76 -16.36
N THR A 68 -0.19 -27.52 -16.86
CA THR A 68 0.03 -26.32 -16.03
C THR A 68 -1.21 -25.43 -15.95
N GLY A 69 -1.58 -25.06 -14.72
CA GLY A 69 -2.66 -24.13 -14.39
C GLY A 69 -2.19 -22.99 -13.48
N ARG A 70 -3.02 -21.96 -13.30
CA ARG A 70 -2.77 -20.81 -12.41
C ARG A 70 -4.00 -20.40 -11.61
N THR A 71 -3.77 -19.92 -10.38
CA THR A 71 -4.83 -19.60 -9.41
C THR A 71 -5.44 -18.21 -9.52
N THR A 72 -4.80 -17.28 -10.25
CA THR A 72 -5.28 -15.89 -10.43
C THR A 72 -5.30 -15.47 -11.90
N GLN A 73 -5.69 -14.21 -12.15
CA GLN A 73 -5.75 -13.61 -13.47
C GLN A 73 -4.36 -13.53 -14.14
N ILE A 74 -4.34 -13.68 -15.47
CA ILE A 74 -3.14 -13.69 -16.30
C ILE A 74 -3.27 -12.62 -17.38
N GLU A 75 -2.18 -11.90 -17.62
CA GLU A 75 -2.02 -11.08 -18.81
C GLU A 75 -0.86 -11.62 -19.67
N VAL A 76 -1.02 -11.56 -21.00
CA VAL A 76 0.07 -11.79 -21.95
C VAL A 76 0.61 -10.44 -22.40
N ASN A 77 1.83 -10.13 -21.97
CA ASN A 77 2.51 -8.88 -22.29
C ASN A 77 2.88 -8.80 -23.77
N ALA A 78 3.17 -7.59 -24.24
CA ALA A 78 3.57 -7.34 -25.62
C ALA A 78 4.81 -8.13 -26.09
N ASP A 79 5.67 -8.56 -25.16
CA ASP A 79 6.86 -9.36 -25.41
C ASP A 79 6.62 -10.89 -25.33
N GLY A 80 5.39 -11.33 -25.11
CA GLY A 80 5.00 -12.74 -24.99
C GLY A 80 5.29 -13.36 -23.62
N THR A 81 5.72 -12.58 -22.64
CA THR A 81 5.75 -13.01 -21.24
C THR A 81 4.34 -13.04 -20.64
N LYS A 82 4.14 -13.86 -19.61
CA LYS A 82 2.86 -14.00 -18.91
C LYS A 82 3.01 -13.47 -17.51
N THR A 83 2.30 -12.42 -17.16
CA THR A 83 2.21 -11.86 -15.81
C THR A 83 0.96 -12.37 -15.13
N MET A 84 1.01 -12.52 -13.80
CA MET A 84 -0.14 -12.90 -12.98
C MET A 84 -0.42 -11.77 -12.00
N LYS A 85 -1.68 -11.59 -11.60
CA LYS A 85 -1.99 -10.73 -10.45
C LYS A 85 -1.27 -11.23 -9.20
N ALA A 86 -0.84 -10.29 -8.35
CA ALA A 86 -0.12 -10.56 -7.10
C ALA A 86 -0.84 -11.62 -6.25
N GLY A 87 -0.07 -12.51 -5.61
CA GLY A 87 -0.59 -13.66 -4.86
C GLY A 87 -0.91 -14.91 -5.70
N GLY A 88 -0.80 -14.83 -7.04
CA GLY A 88 -1.01 -15.98 -7.93
C GLY A 88 0.09 -17.04 -7.86
N THR A 89 -0.34 -18.31 -7.85
CA THR A 89 0.53 -19.48 -7.91
C THR A 89 0.37 -20.20 -9.25
N LYS A 90 1.45 -20.85 -9.71
CA LYS A 90 1.42 -21.75 -10.87
C LYS A 90 1.59 -23.18 -10.37
N THR A 91 0.69 -24.07 -10.76
CA THR A 91 0.79 -25.50 -10.45
C THR A 91 1.14 -26.29 -11.71
N VAL A 92 1.98 -27.30 -11.54
CA VAL A 92 2.39 -28.27 -12.56
C VAL A 92 1.93 -29.65 -12.10
N TYR A 93 1.10 -30.31 -12.89
CA TYR A 93 0.64 -31.68 -12.69
C TYR A 93 1.43 -32.61 -13.61
N SER A 94 1.94 -33.72 -13.09
CA SER A 94 2.74 -34.72 -13.83
C SER A 94 2.39 -36.14 -13.37
N TRP A 95 2.69 -37.16 -14.18
CA TRP A 95 2.58 -38.57 -13.75
C TRP A 95 3.85 -39.01 -13.01
N ASP A 96 3.68 -39.59 -11.82
CA ASP A 96 4.77 -40.19 -11.02
C ASP A 96 4.76 -41.71 -11.24
N ALA A 97 5.68 -42.19 -12.09
CA ALA A 97 5.78 -43.59 -12.45
C ALA A 97 6.14 -44.50 -11.26
N ASP A 98 6.89 -43.97 -10.27
CA ASP A 98 7.31 -44.73 -9.08
C ASP A 98 6.14 -44.91 -8.10
N LYS A 99 5.23 -43.94 -8.04
CA LYS A 99 4.02 -43.99 -7.19
C LYS A 99 2.80 -44.55 -7.91
N GLY A 100 2.85 -44.72 -9.23
CA GLY A 100 1.73 -45.19 -10.04
C GLY A 100 0.53 -44.24 -10.02
N GLY A 101 0.76 -42.92 -9.96
CA GLY A 101 -0.30 -41.94 -9.80
C GLY A 101 0.12 -40.50 -10.12
N MET A 102 -0.86 -39.59 -10.13
CA MET A 102 -0.66 -38.17 -10.40
C MET A 102 0.09 -37.46 -9.26
N SER A 103 1.06 -36.62 -9.61
CA SER A 103 1.83 -35.76 -8.72
C SER A 103 1.62 -34.29 -9.11
N GLN A 104 1.71 -33.40 -8.13
CA GLN A 104 1.57 -31.95 -8.33
C GLN A 104 2.73 -31.19 -7.69
N LYS A 105 3.13 -30.09 -8.34
CA LYS A 105 4.16 -29.18 -7.85
C LYS A 105 3.69 -27.74 -8.05
N THR A 106 3.54 -27.01 -6.95
CA THR A 106 3.25 -25.57 -6.98
C THR A 106 4.56 -24.79 -6.98
N GLU A 107 4.68 -23.85 -7.90
CA GLU A 107 5.81 -22.95 -8.02
C GLU A 107 5.33 -21.51 -7.79
N THR A 108 5.79 -20.89 -6.72
CA THR A 108 5.90 -19.43 -6.62
C THR A 108 7.02 -18.98 -7.56
N VAL A 109 6.91 -17.80 -8.17
CA VAL A 109 7.88 -17.32 -9.18
C VAL A 109 9.31 -17.43 -8.63
N LYS A 110 10.17 -18.20 -9.32
CA LYS A 110 11.51 -18.59 -8.85
C LYS A 110 12.59 -17.69 -9.41
N SER A 111 13.31 -17.00 -8.53
CA SER A 111 14.74 -16.75 -8.70
C SER A 111 15.52 -18.03 -8.33
N HIS A 112 16.35 -18.51 -9.26
CA HIS A 112 17.45 -19.47 -9.04
C HIS A 112 18.74 -18.64 -8.80
N SER A 113 19.88 -19.07 -8.25
CA SER A 113 20.45 -20.37 -7.85
C SER A 113 21.72 -20.08 -7.02
N GLU A 114 22.00 -20.92 -6.03
CA GLU A 114 23.33 -21.11 -5.42
C GLU A 114 24.35 -21.56 -6.47
N VAL A 115 25.48 -20.84 -6.63
CA VAL A 115 26.84 -21.37 -6.83
C VAL A 115 27.82 -20.23 -6.51
N LEU A 116 28.44 -20.25 -5.33
CA LEU A 116 29.70 -19.54 -5.09
C LEU A 116 30.74 -20.56 -4.64
N LYS A 117 31.81 -20.69 -5.43
CA LYS A 117 33.02 -21.35 -4.97
C LYS A 117 33.64 -20.49 -3.87
N ASN A 118 33.93 -21.15 -2.75
CA ASN A 118 34.67 -20.62 -1.62
C ASN A 118 35.96 -19.88 -2.06
N PRO A 119 36.11 -18.57 -1.78
CA PRO A 119 37.33 -17.81 -2.08
C PRO A 119 38.38 -17.85 -0.97
N LEU A 120 38.21 -18.64 0.09
CA LEU A 120 39.08 -18.63 1.27
C LEU A 120 40.38 -19.42 1.05
N GLY A 121 41.45 -18.70 0.71
CA GLY A 121 42.81 -19.19 0.92
C GLY A 121 43.17 -19.33 2.41
N ASP A 122 43.62 -20.53 2.77
CA ASP A 122 44.61 -20.89 3.80
C ASP A 122 44.32 -20.63 5.30
N PHE A 123 43.07 -20.77 5.75
CA PHE A 123 42.79 -20.84 7.19
C PHE A 123 43.18 -22.20 7.82
N ASP A 124 43.46 -23.22 7.02
CA ASP A 124 43.75 -24.57 7.50
C ASP A 124 45.14 -24.68 8.14
N GLU A 125 46.14 -23.96 7.62
CA GLU A 125 47.48 -23.89 8.22
C GLU A 125 47.46 -23.22 9.61
N HIS A 126 46.64 -22.18 9.77
CA HIS A 126 46.52 -21.44 11.03
C HIS A 126 45.63 -22.16 12.07
N LEU A 127 44.60 -22.90 11.67
CA LEU A 127 43.90 -23.82 12.57
C LEU A 127 44.83 -24.92 13.08
N THR A 128 45.71 -25.43 12.22
CA THR A 128 46.74 -26.41 12.60
C THR A 128 47.70 -25.82 13.64
N LEU A 129 48.10 -24.55 13.48
CA LEU A 129 48.92 -23.85 14.49
C LEU A 129 48.19 -23.70 15.84
N VAL A 130 46.88 -23.46 15.85
CA VAL A 130 46.08 -23.41 17.08
C VAL A 130 46.00 -24.79 17.75
N ASP A 131 45.79 -25.85 16.98
CA ASP A 131 45.79 -27.23 17.49
C ASP A 131 47.16 -27.64 18.04
N GLU A 132 48.25 -27.28 17.39
CA GLU A 132 49.61 -27.49 17.91
C GLU A 132 49.86 -26.73 19.21
N MET A 133 49.37 -25.49 19.32
CA MET A 133 49.47 -24.71 20.57
C MET A 133 48.74 -25.45 21.69
N MET A 134 47.50 -25.89 21.47
CA MET A 134 46.70 -26.66 22.42
C MET A 134 47.40 -27.95 22.87
N GLN A 135 47.99 -28.72 21.95
CA GLN A 135 48.70 -29.97 22.24
C GLN A 135 50.01 -29.74 23.03
N SER A 136 50.63 -28.57 22.89
CA SER A 136 51.89 -28.25 23.57
C SER A 136 51.73 -27.65 24.97
N LEU A 137 50.50 -27.31 25.39
CA LEU A 137 50.24 -26.65 26.68
C LEU A 137 50.72 -27.47 27.89
N ASP A 138 50.52 -28.79 27.87
CA ASP A 138 50.95 -29.69 28.96
C ASP A 138 52.48 -29.72 29.15
N THR A 139 53.23 -29.39 28.09
CA THR A 139 54.69 -29.32 28.12
C THR A 139 55.24 -27.92 28.36
N LEU A 140 54.45 -26.87 28.10
CA LEU A 140 54.90 -25.48 28.10
C LEU A 140 54.46 -24.70 29.35
N ILE A 141 53.43 -25.15 30.06
CA ILE A 141 52.85 -24.42 31.19
C ILE A 141 52.70 -25.36 32.39
N GLU A 142 53.58 -25.17 33.38
CA GLU A 142 53.55 -25.97 34.62
C GLU A 142 52.34 -25.65 35.49
N ASP A 143 51.90 -24.38 35.55
CA ASP A 143 50.74 -23.96 36.33
C ASP A 143 49.42 -24.44 35.72
N GLU A 144 48.66 -25.23 36.47
CA GLU A 144 47.41 -25.85 36.02
C GLU A 144 46.30 -24.82 35.74
N GLY A 145 46.29 -23.71 36.48
CA GLY A 145 45.32 -22.63 36.32
C GLY A 145 45.57 -21.81 35.05
N GLU A 146 46.82 -21.45 34.79
CA GLU A 146 47.27 -20.76 33.58
C GLU A 146 47.10 -21.64 32.34
N ARG A 147 47.40 -22.93 32.46
CA ARG A 147 47.21 -23.92 31.39
C ARG A 147 45.75 -24.04 30.98
N LYS A 148 44.83 -24.14 31.96
CA LYS A 148 43.40 -24.20 31.70
C LYS A 148 42.89 -22.93 31.02
N ARG A 149 43.31 -21.74 31.49
CA ARG A 149 42.95 -20.46 30.85
C ARG A 149 43.43 -20.38 29.41
N CYS A 150 44.67 -20.80 29.12
CA CYS A 150 45.21 -20.81 27.76
C CYS A 150 44.46 -21.81 26.87
N TYR A 151 44.09 -22.98 27.40
CA TYR A 151 43.30 -23.98 26.67
C TYR A 151 41.91 -23.43 26.31
N ASP A 152 41.20 -22.84 27.28
CA ASP A 152 39.86 -22.27 27.06
C ASP A 152 39.90 -21.13 26.03
N PHE A 153 40.91 -20.25 26.09
CA PHE A 153 41.12 -19.20 25.10
C PHE A 153 41.42 -19.77 23.70
N LEU A 154 42.33 -20.72 23.56
CA LEU A 154 42.68 -21.31 22.25
C LEU A 154 41.51 -22.08 21.65
N ASN A 155 40.70 -22.75 22.47
CA ASN A 155 39.49 -23.42 22.01
C ASN A 155 38.45 -22.40 21.50
N LYS A 156 38.23 -21.30 22.23
CA LYS A 156 37.37 -20.20 21.78
C LYS A 156 37.90 -19.58 20.48
N LEU A 157 39.20 -19.28 20.41
CA LEU A 157 39.84 -18.73 19.21
C LEU A 157 39.67 -19.66 18.00
N LYS A 158 39.76 -20.98 18.20
CA LYS A 158 39.50 -21.98 17.16
C LYS A 158 38.06 -21.91 16.65
N GLU A 159 37.09 -21.86 17.56
CA GLU A 159 35.66 -21.71 17.23
C GLU A 159 35.40 -20.39 16.49
N ASP A 160 35.95 -19.27 16.97
CA ASP A 160 35.80 -17.95 16.36
C ASP A 160 36.41 -17.92 14.94
N ILE A 161 37.61 -18.49 14.73
CA ILE A 161 38.24 -18.62 13.39
C ILE A 161 37.42 -19.52 12.46
N GLN A 162 36.76 -20.56 12.97
CA GLN A 162 35.86 -21.39 12.17
C GLN A 162 34.59 -20.63 11.78
N GLN A 163 34.02 -19.86 12.70
CA GLN A 163 32.81 -19.07 12.45
C GLN A 163 33.02 -18.00 11.37
N VAL A 164 34.19 -17.35 11.35
CA VAL A 164 34.64 -16.41 10.30
C VAL A 164 34.52 -16.97 8.88
N ARG A 165 34.59 -18.30 8.70
CA ARG A 165 34.51 -18.95 7.38
C ARG A 165 33.11 -18.89 6.76
N GLU A 166 32.08 -18.74 7.58
CA GLU A 166 30.67 -18.78 7.18
C GLU A 166 30.03 -17.38 7.16
N MET A 167 30.78 -16.34 7.56
CA MET A 167 30.31 -14.96 7.61
C MET A 167 30.48 -14.25 6.27
N ASN A 168 29.55 -13.33 5.96
CA ASN A 168 29.72 -12.34 4.90
C ASN A 168 30.91 -11.39 5.23
N TYR A 169 31.44 -10.66 4.24
CA TYR A 169 32.67 -9.89 4.41
C TYR A 169 32.58 -8.78 5.48
N GLU A 170 31.45 -8.08 5.57
CA GLU A 170 31.24 -6.98 6.52
C GLU A 170 31.21 -7.48 7.97
N SER A 171 30.32 -8.42 8.28
CA SER A 171 30.25 -9.07 9.59
C SER A 171 31.57 -9.75 9.94
N LYS A 172 32.26 -10.27 8.92
CA LYS A 172 33.60 -10.87 9.07
C LYS A 172 34.65 -9.85 9.47
N VAL A 173 34.68 -8.63 8.92
CA VAL A 173 35.67 -7.61 9.29
C VAL A 173 35.47 -7.16 10.74
N GLU A 174 34.23 -6.91 11.16
CA GLU A 174 33.92 -6.57 12.55
C GLU A 174 34.31 -7.70 13.51
N PHE A 175 33.96 -8.93 13.15
CA PHE A 175 34.28 -10.10 13.96
C PHE A 175 35.80 -10.40 13.99
N LEU A 176 36.53 -10.18 12.88
CA LEU A 176 37.99 -10.27 12.84
C LEU A 176 38.66 -9.20 13.71
N ARG A 177 38.12 -7.97 13.79
CA ARG A 177 38.61 -6.94 14.72
C ARG A 177 38.45 -7.37 16.17
N LYS A 178 37.33 -8.02 16.52
CA LYS A 178 37.11 -8.61 17.83
C LYS A 178 38.11 -9.72 18.13
N ILE A 179 38.33 -10.65 17.18
CA ILE A 179 39.34 -11.73 17.31
C ILE A 179 40.74 -11.14 17.50
N ALA A 180 41.12 -10.10 16.75
CA ALA A 180 42.41 -9.44 16.89
C ALA A 180 42.59 -8.84 18.29
N SER A 181 41.58 -8.15 18.82
CA SER A 181 41.57 -7.61 20.19
C SER A 181 41.69 -8.73 21.23
N ASP A 182 40.92 -9.81 21.08
CA ASP A 182 40.96 -10.97 21.99
C ASP A 182 42.36 -11.63 22.00
N ILE A 183 43.03 -11.70 20.85
CA ILE A 183 44.41 -12.20 20.77
C ILE A 183 45.39 -11.23 21.46
N GLU A 184 45.27 -9.92 21.23
CA GLU A 184 46.15 -8.91 21.85
C GLU A 184 46.09 -8.91 23.37
N GLU A 185 44.88 -9.06 23.93
CA GLU A 185 44.67 -9.19 25.38
C GLU A 185 45.33 -10.45 25.97
N ASN A 186 45.59 -11.47 25.14
CA ASN A 186 46.15 -12.77 25.54
C ASN A 186 47.60 -13.02 25.05
N LEU A 187 48.26 -12.03 24.44
CA LEU A 187 49.68 -12.09 24.01
C LEU A 187 50.69 -12.16 25.18
N GLY A 188 50.22 -12.03 26.43
CA GLY A 188 51.05 -12.00 27.64
C GLY A 188 51.72 -13.32 28.02
N THR A 189 51.27 -14.46 27.49
CA THR A 189 51.80 -15.79 27.85
C THR A 189 53.05 -16.14 27.03
N GLN A 190 54.24 -16.01 27.62
CA GLN A 190 55.54 -16.22 26.92
C GLN A 190 55.67 -17.58 26.21
N ALA A 191 54.96 -18.62 26.68
CA ALA A 191 55.08 -19.99 26.18
C ALA A 191 54.49 -20.23 24.78
N ILE A 192 53.43 -19.49 24.40
CA ILE A 192 52.74 -19.64 23.09
C ILE A 192 52.80 -18.39 22.22
N LYS A 193 53.34 -17.29 22.76
CA LYS A 193 53.38 -15.95 22.15
C LYS A 193 53.81 -15.94 20.69
N VAL A 194 54.93 -16.58 20.32
CA VAL A 194 55.45 -16.54 18.95
C VAL A 194 54.51 -17.22 17.94
N LYS A 195 53.81 -18.29 18.34
CA LYS A 195 52.82 -18.95 17.48
C LYS A 195 51.53 -18.12 17.41
N LEU A 196 51.12 -17.52 18.52
CA LEU A 196 49.94 -16.67 18.60
C LEU A 196 50.11 -15.36 17.81
N GLU A 197 51.30 -14.75 17.82
CA GLU A 197 51.67 -13.58 16.99
C GLU A 197 51.55 -13.87 15.48
N LYS A 198 51.81 -15.11 15.05
CA LYS A 198 51.59 -15.52 13.65
C LYS A 198 50.11 -15.60 13.29
N VAL A 199 49.28 -16.09 14.21
CA VAL A 199 47.82 -16.11 14.04
C VAL A 199 47.26 -14.69 14.06
N HIS A 200 47.75 -13.84 14.97
CA HIS A 200 47.40 -12.41 15.05
C HIS A 200 47.76 -11.66 13.76
N GLY A 201 49.00 -11.76 13.27
CA GLY A 201 49.42 -11.13 12.02
C GLY A 201 48.63 -11.63 10.81
N PHE A 202 48.23 -12.90 10.79
CA PHE A 202 47.32 -13.43 9.77
C PHE A 202 45.92 -12.81 9.88
N VAL A 203 45.31 -12.78 11.06
CA VAL A 203 44.00 -12.14 11.31
C VAL A 203 44.06 -10.67 10.90
N GLN A 204 45.13 -9.95 11.27
CA GLN A 204 45.33 -8.54 10.98
C GLN A 204 45.52 -8.29 9.48
N SER A 205 46.28 -9.13 8.77
CA SER A 205 46.40 -9.04 7.31
C SER A 205 45.07 -9.21 6.55
N ARG A 206 44.05 -9.81 7.19
CA ARG A 206 42.69 -9.92 6.64
C ARG A 206 41.79 -8.74 7.01
N ILE A 207 42.21 -7.91 7.97
CA ILE A 207 41.60 -6.62 8.34
C ILE A 207 42.22 -5.46 7.52
N GLU A 208 43.49 -5.60 7.11
CA GLU A 208 44.37 -4.59 6.51
C GLU A 208 44.08 -4.19 5.05
N ASN A 209 42.82 -4.18 4.60
CA ASN A 209 42.47 -3.34 3.45
C ASN A 209 41.92 -2.00 3.96
N PRO A 210 42.79 -1.02 4.30
CA PRO A 210 42.36 0.25 4.88
C PRO A 210 41.44 1.05 3.94
N PHE A 211 41.54 0.82 2.62
CA PHE A 211 40.62 1.39 1.66
C PHE A 211 39.20 0.82 1.85
N ILE A 212 39.03 -0.50 1.84
CA ILE A 212 37.72 -1.14 2.07
C ILE A 212 37.18 -0.83 3.47
N SER A 213 38.04 -0.84 4.49
CA SER A 213 37.65 -0.45 5.84
C SER A 213 37.14 1.00 5.90
N SER A 214 37.72 1.92 5.12
CA SER A 214 37.25 3.30 5.07
C SER A 214 35.89 3.43 4.37
N LEU A 215 35.60 2.57 3.39
CA LEU A 215 34.30 2.51 2.72
C LEU A 215 33.22 1.92 3.64
N ILE A 216 33.51 0.85 4.39
CA ILE A 216 32.61 0.30 5.42
C ILE A 216 32.31 1.36 6.48
N ASP A 217 33.34 2.02 7.00
CA ASP A 217 33.19 3.15 7.92
C ASP A 217 32.33 4.28 7.35
N THR A 218 32.37 4.52 6.04
CA THR A 218 31.54 5.52 5.36
C THR A 218 30.09 5.08 5.29
N MET A 219 29.82 3.81 4.98
CA MET A 219 28.48 3.23 5.01
C MET A 219 27.88 3.33 6.42
N ASP A 220 28.62 2.92 7.45
CA ASP A 220 28.19 2.93 8.85
C ASP A 220 27.95 4.33 9.40
N LYS A 221 28.76 5.31 9.00
CA LYS A 221 28.65 6.72 9.45
C LYS A 221 27.63 7.53 8.65
N SER A 222 27.13 6.99 7.54
CA SER A 222 26.22 7.75 6.69
C SER A 222 24.89 8.00 7.40
N LYS A 223 24.54 9.28 7.55
CA LYS A 223 23.22 9.73 8.04
C LYS A 223 22.13 9.63 6.97
N TYR A 224 22.35 8.83 5.94
CA TYR A 224 21.44 8.68 4.81
C TYR A 224 20.77 7.31 4.84
N GLY A 225 20.89 6.58 5.96
CA GLY A 225 20.49 5.18 6.07
C GLY A 225 19.01 4.92 5.77
N SER A 226 18.14 5.92 5.97
CA SER A 226 16.70 5.84 5.68
C SER A 226 16.23 6.65 4.47
N ASP A 227 16.85 7.78 4.11
CA ASP A 227 16.52 8.50 2.87
C ASP A 227 17.00 7.68 1.66
N ILE A 228 16.07 7.01 0.98
CA ILE A 228 16.41 5.98 -0.01
C ILE A 228 17.18 6.54 -1.21
N ASP A 229 16.89 7.79 -1.60
CA ASP A 229 17.53 8.42 -2.75
C ASP A 229 18.98 8.78 -2.40
N LYS A 230 19.22 9.35 -1.21
CA LYS A 230 20.58 9.67 -0.73
C LYS A 230 21.39 8.42 -0.38
N LYS A 231 20.74 7.38 0.14
CA LYS A 231 21.35 6.08 0.39
C LYS A 231 21.89 5.49 -0.90
N LEU A 232 21.11 5.53 -1.97
CA LEU A 232 21.53 5.03 -3.29
C LEU A 232 22.68 5.85 -3.87
N GLU A 233 22.60 7.19 -3.82
CA GLU A 233 23.69 8.07 -4.26
C GLU A 233 25.00 7.70 -3.56
N MET A 234 24.99 7.58 -2.23
CA MET A 234 26.15 7.18 -1.46
C MET A 234 26.67 5.78 -1.85
N LEU A 235 25.80 4.78 -1.97
CA LEU A 235 26.23 3.42 -2.32
C LEU A 235 26.82 3.36 -3.75
N GLU A 236 26.30 4.15 -4.68
CA GLU A 236 26.83 4.28 -6.04
C GLU A 236 28.18 5.01 -6.08
N ASP A 237 28.37 6.02 -5.24
CA ASP A 237 29.66 6.69 -5.05
C ASP A 237 30.71 5.71 -4.50
N ILE A 238 30.38 4.97 -3.45
CA ILE A 238 31.26 3.93 -2.87
C ILE A 238 31.61 2.87 -3.91
N LYS A 239 30.65 2.47 -4.74
CA LYS A 239 30.89 1.51 -5.82
C LYS A 239 31.85 2.07 -6.87
N SER A 240 31.68 3.35 -7.23
CA SER A 240 32.55 4.02 -8.20
C SER A 240 33.98 4.16 -7.66
N GLU A 241 34.16 4.50 -6.38
CA GLU A 241 35.46 4.50 -5.71
C GLU A 241 36.10 3.10 -5.70
N LEU A 242 35.30 2.07 -5.44
CA LEU A 242 35.74 0.68 -5.43
C LEU A 242 36.17 0.17 -6.81
N ASP A 243 35.40 0.49 -7.85
CA ASP A 243 35.71 0.17 -9.24
C ASP A 243 37.02 0.86 -9.66
N ALA A 244 37.21 2.14 -9.30
CA ALA A 244 38.45 2.88 -9.56
C ALA A 244 39.67 2.33 -8.79
N TYR A 245 39.47 1.84 -7.57
CA TYR A 245 40.52 1.13 -6.82
C TYR A 245 40.91 -0.17 -7.52
N GLN A 246 39.94 -0.96 -7.99
CA GLN A 246 40.21 -2.21 -8.72
C GLN A 246 40.99 -1.98 -10.03
N GLU A 247 40.63 -0.96 -10.82
CA GLU A 247 41.32 -0.65 -12.08
C GLU A 247 42.80 -0.28 -11.88
N ASN A 248 43.15 0.31 -10.73
CA ASN A 248 44.51 0.72 -10.40
C ASN A 248 45.37 -0.38 -9.74
N GLN A 249 44.77 -1.52 -9.39
CA GLN A 249 45.49 -2.62 -8.76
C GLN A 249 46.11 -3.57 -9.81
N SER A 250 47.41 -3.87 -9.63
CA SER A 250 48.14 -4.78 -10.53
C SER A 250 47.70 -6.25 -10.43
N LYS A 251 46.93 -6.61 -9.39
CA LYS A 251 46.47 -7.97 -9.12
C LYS A 251 45.08 -7.94 -8.46
N TYR A 252 44.18 -8.81 -8.93
CA TYR A 252 42.83 -8.93 -8.41
C TYR A 252 42.83 -9.38 -6.94
N GLU A 253 42.22 -8.60 -6.05
CA GLU A 253 42.16 -8.87 -4.61
C GLU A 253 40.78 -9.46 -4.24
N PRO A 254 40.70 -10.73 -3.77
CA PRO A 254 39.42 -11.38 -3.46
C PRO A 254 38.53 -10.63 -2.45
N ALA A 255 39.14 -9.97 -1.46
CA ALA A 255 38.44 -9.16 -0.47
C ALA A 255 37.64 -8.00 -1.10
N THR A 256 38.21 -7.37 -2.13
CA THR A 256 37.55 -6.30 -2.89
C THR A 256 36.35 -6.83 -3.66
N GLN A 257 36.43 -8.05 -4.20
CA GLN A 257 35.30 -8.68 -4.89
C GLN A 257 34.18 -9.08 -3.92
N ASP A 258 34.53 -9.61 -2.76
CA ASP A 258 33.56 -9.97 -1.72
C ASP A 258 32.82 -8.72 -1.22
N PHE A 259 33.53 -7.62 -0.95
CA PHE A 259 32.93 -6.34 -0.61
C PHE A 259 32.06 -5.78 -1.75
N LEU A 260 32.52 -5.86 -3.00
CA LEU A 260 31.74 -5.44 -4.17
C LEU A 260 30.44 -6.26 -4.33
N ASN A 261 30.46 -7.55 -4.00
CA ASN A 261 29.26 -8.39 -4.00
C ASN A 261 28.28 -7.97 -2.89
N SER A 262 28.77 -7.69 -1.68
CA SER A 262 27.93 -7.14 -0.60
C SER A 262 27.34 -5.78 -0.97
N LEU A 263 28.16 -4.88 -1.54
CA LEU A 263 27.71 -3.56 -1.98
C LEU A 263 26.64 -3.66 -3.06
N ARG A 264 26.79 -4.58 -4.03
CA ARG A 264 25.75 -4.88 -5.03
C ARG A 264 24.46 -5.34 -4.38
N PHE A 265 24.53 -6.21 -3.37
CA PHE A 265 23.33 -6.64 -2.64
C PHE A 265 22.62 -5.45 -1.96
N PHE A 266 23.36 -4.53 -1.33
CA PHE A 266 22.77 -3.34 -0.72
C PHE A 266 22.18 -2.38 -1.74
N ILE A 267 22.86 -2.14 -2.86
CA ILE A 267 22.34 -1.33 -3.97
C ILE A 267 21.07 -1.97 -4.51
N ASP A 268 21.09 -3.27 -4.81
CA ASP A 268 19.92 -3.98 -5.35
C ASP A 268 18.75 -3.93 -4.34
N SER A 269 19.02 -4.02 -3.04
CA SER A 269 17.99 -3.90 -2.01
C SER A 269 17.42 -2.48 -1.93
N ALA A 270 18.29 -1.47 -1.94
CA ALA A 270 17.86 -0.08 -1.90
C ALA A 270 17.10 0.31 -3.18
N GLN A 271 17.51 -0.18 -4.36
CA GLN A 271 16.80 0.01 -5.62
C GLN A 271 15.43 -0.66 -5.60
N ARG A 272 15.27 -1.83 -4.96
CA ARG A 272 13.96 -2.46 -4.78
C ARG A 272 13.06 -1.62 -3.89
N SER A 273 13.54 -1.13 -2.74
CA SER A 273 12.77 -0.23 -1.86
C SER A 273 12.43 1.08 -2.57
N GLN A 274 13.38 1.70 -3.27
CA GLN A 274 13.14 2.92 -4.05
C GLN A 274 12.08 2.68 -5.12
N TYR A 275 12.20 1.60 -5.90
CA TYR A 275 11.23 1.26 -6.93
C TYR A 275 9.84 1.03 -6.34
N ALA A 276 9.74 0.30 -5.22
CA ALA A 276 8.48 0.06 -4.52
C ALA A 276 7.86 1.36 -4.01
N LEU A 277 8.62 2.20 -3.30
CA LEU A 277 8.17 3.51 -2.83
C LEU A 277 7.78 4.43 -4.00
N GLN A 278 8.47 4.34 -5.15
CA GLN A 278 8.12 5.10 -6.34
C GLN A 278 6.77 4.71 -6.94
N GLN A 279 6.31 3.47 -6.72
CA GLN A 279 4.97 3.04 -7.13
C GLN A 279 3.87 3.54 -6.20
N TRP A 280 4.21 3.94 -4.97
CA TRP A 280 3.20 4.40 -4.01
C TRP A 280 2.45 5.61 -4.55
N GLU A 281 1.14 5.61 -4.32
CA GLU A 281 0.28 6.67 -4.82
C GLU A 281 0.68 8.03 -4.25
N LYS A 282 0.61 9.07 -5.08
CA LYS A 282 1.00 10.43 -4.71
C LYS A 282 -0.09 11.41 -5.11
N PHE A 283 -0.56 12.15 -4.12
CA PHE A 283 -1.45 13.28 -4.30
C PHE A 283 -0.68 14.60 -4.29
N ALA A 284 -1.21 15.60 -4.99
CA ALA A 284 -0.66 16.94 -4.95
C ALA A 284 -0.94 17.58 -3.58
N VAL A 285 0.12 17.99 -2.89
CA VAL A 285 -0.03 18.80 -1.67
C VAL A 285 -0.41 20.21 -2.10
N SER A 286 -1.55 20.72 -1.63
CA SER A 286 -2.06 22.06 -1.96
C SER A 286 -2.04 22.99 -0.75
N ASP A 287 -1.81 24.28 -0.97
CA ASP A 287 -1.76 25.34 0.06
C ASP A 287 -3.12 26.02 0.28
N THR A 288 -4.20 25.45 -0.27
CA THR A 288 -5.54 26.04 -0.36
C THR A 288 -6.07 26.61 0.96
N HIS A 289 -5.76 25.95 2.09
CA HIS A 289 -6.24 26.30 3.43
C HIS A 289 -5.09 26.40 4.44
N GLU A 290 -3.91 26.83 3.98
CA GLU A 290 -2.71 26.87 4.81
C GLU A 290 -2.97 27.59 6.15
N VAL A 291 -2.54 26.94 7.23
CA VAL A 291 -2.60 27.51 8.57
C VAL A 291 -1.28 28.16 8.92
N SER A 292 -1.28 29.50 9.02
CA SER A 292 -0.10 30.26 9.44
C SER A 292 0.44 29.71 10.77
N PRO A 293 1.74 29.39 10.84
CA PRO A 293 2.33 28.77 12.01
C PRO A 293 2.30 29.76 13.20
N PHE A 294 1.93 29.26 14.38
CA PHE A 294 2.03 30.05 15.62
C PHE A 294 3.48 30.43 15.94
N SER A 295 4.43 29.56 15.61
CA SER A 295 5.86 29.82 15.71
C SER A 295 6.54 29.36 14.43
N LYS A 296 7.41 30.20 13.88
CA LYS A 296 8.28 29.83 12.75
C LYS A 296 9.25 28.69 13.10
N SER A 297 9.44 28.37 14.39
CA SER A 297 10.26 27.24 14.82
C SER A 297 9.55 25.89 14.67
N THR A 298 8.21 25.83 14.66
CA THR A 298 7.49 24.55 14.57
C THR A 298 7.48 24.04 13.13
N TYR A 299 7.94 22.80 12.94
CA TYR A 299 8.00 22.13 11.65
C TYR A 299 7.30 20.76 11.74
N HIS A 300 6.47 20.42 10.75
CA HIS A 300 5.73 19.16 10.73
C HIS A 300 6.39 18.16 9.77
N VAL A 301 6.57 16.92 10.22
CA VAL A 301 6.95 15.82 9.33
C VAL A 301 5.80 14.83 9.33
N PHE A 302 5.12 14.74 8.20
CA PHE A 302 4.06 13.78 7.96
C PHE A 302 4.68 12.51 7.37
N VAL A 303 4.39 11.37 7.99
CA VAL A 303 4.93 10.06 7.64
C VAL A 303 3.77 9.18 7.18
N GLN A 304 3.63 9.01 5.87
CA GLN A 304 2.74 8.01 5.28
C GLN A 304 3.40 6.64 5.40
N ILE A 305 2.76 5.71 6.10
CA ILE A 305 3.35 4.39 6.42
C ILE A 305 2.73 3.22 5.66
N GLU A 306 1.79 3.46 4.74
CA GLU A 306 1.23 2.45 3.83
C GLU A 306 0.81 3.03 2.48
N ASP A 307 0.67 2.13 1.49
CA ASP A 307 0.31 2.45 0.11
C ASP A 307 -1.18 2.21 -0.14
N GLU A 308 -2.02 3.12 0.38
CA GLU A 308 -3.44 3.11 0.13
C GLU A 308 -3.93 4.52 -0.21
N SER A 309 -4.83 4.62 -1.19
CA SER A 309 -5.28 5.89 -1.76
C SER A 309 -5.79 6.88 -0.71
N ILE A 310 -6.64 6.40 0.21
CA ILE A 310 -7.19 7.22 1.29
C ILE A 310 -6.11 7.76 2.24
N ILE A 311 -5.02 7.01 2.45
CA ILE A 311 -3.91 7.42 3.31
C ILE A 311 -2.98 8.38 2.56
N ALA A 312 -2.74 8.16 1.27
CA ALA A 312 -1.96 9.06 0.44
C ALA A 312 -2.66 10.43 0.29
N GLU A 313 -3.96 10.44 0.01
CA GLU A 313 -4.77 11.66 -0.08
C GLU A 313 -4.80 12.41 1.24
N SER A 314 -5.12 11.71 2.35
CA SER A 314 -5.19 12.34 3.66
C SER A 314 -3.82 12.84 4.16
N SER A 315 -2.72 12.17 3.81
CA SER A 315 -1.36 12.64 4.11
C SER A 315 -1.01 13.92 3.35
N ALA A 316 -1.44 14.03 2.08
CA ALA A 316 -1.29 15.26 1.31
C ALA A 316 -2.13 16.41 1.88
N ALA A 317 -3.37 16.15 2.31
CA ALA A 317 -4.22 17.14 2.98
C ALA A 317 -3.62 17.64 4.30
N LEU A 318 -3.07 16.73 5.12
CA LEU A 318 -2.38 17.05 6.36
C LEU A 318 -1.16 17.95 6.13
N ALA A 319 -0.34 17.63 5.12
CA ALA A 319 0.80 18.44 4.72
C ALA A 319 0.36 19.81 4.20
N GLY A 320 -0.69 19.86 3.37
CA GLY A 320 -1.22 21.09 2.79
C GLY A 320 -1.69 22.11 3.82
N LYS A 321 -2.26 21.63 4.93
CA LYS A 321 -2.63 22.48 6.08
C LYS A 321 -1.43 23.23 6.68
N HIS A 322 -0.22 22.69 6.55
CA HIS A 322 1.02 23.26 7.07
C HIS A 322 2.07 23.45 5.95
N PHE A 323 1.60 23.82 4.75
CA PHE A 323 2.35 23.78 3.49
C PHE A 323 3.78 24.32 3.60
N THR A 324 3.98 25.55 4.09
CA THR A 324 5.33 26.16 4.14
C THR A 324 6.29 25.54 5.16
N ASN A 325 5.76 24.90 6.21
CA ASN A 325 6.53 24.36 7.33
C ASN A 325 6.28 22.85 7.50
N SER A 326 6.20 22.11 6.40
CA SER A 326 6.03 20.67 6.44
C SER A 326 6.87 19.92 5.42
N THR A 327 7.23 18.70 5.79
CA THR A 327 7.74 17.66 4.90
C THR A 327 6.77 16.48 4.95
N LEU A 328 6.41 15.94 3.79
CA LEU A 328 5.71 14.67 3.66
C LEU A 328 6.68 13.61 3.15
N ILE A 329 6.83 12.52 3.90
CA ILE A 329 7.59 11.34 3.51
C ILE A 329 6.68 10.12 3.38
N GLN A 330 7.06 9.20 2.50
CA GLN A 330 6.48 7.86 2.39
C GLN A 330 7.52 6.85 2.85
N MET A 331 7.14 5.97 3.77
CA MET A 331 8.05 5.07 4.48
C MET A 331 7.63 3.61 4.35
N ASP A 332 8.55 2.75 3.91
CA ASP A 332 8.36 1.29 3.81
C ASP A 332 8.40 0.61 5.19
N LYS A 333 8.17 -0.71 5.24
CA LYS A 333 8.14 -1.45 6.52
C LYS A 333 9.54 -1.62 7.14
N GLU A 334 10.59 -1.39 6.35
CA GLU A 334 11.99 -1.45 6.74
C GLU A 334 12.53 -0.10 7.25
N GLY A 335 11.70 0.95 7.22
CA GLY A 335 12.06 2.30 7.68
C GLY A 335 12.79 3.14 6.62
N ASN A 336 12.96 2.65 5.39
CA ASN A 336 13.43 3.50 4.29
C ASN A 336 12.28 4.42 3.85
N TYR A 337 12.60 5.65 3.48
CA TYR A 337 11.62 6.61 3.02
C TYR A 337 12.09 7.38 1.79
N ARG A 338 11.12 7.96 1.09
CA ARG A 338 11.34 9.01 0.10
C ARG A 338 10.62 10.29 0.51
N VAL A 339 11.16 11.44 0.12
CA VAL A 339 10.51 12.74 0.31
C VAL A 339 9.54 12.99 -0.84
N VAL A 340 8.29 13.28 -0.51
CA VAL A 340 7.21 13.47 -1.50
C VAL A 340 6.86 14.95 -1.65
N HIS A 341 7.01 15.73 -0.58
CA HIS A 341 6.80 17.18 -0.52
C HIS A 341 7.66 17.79 0.59
N GLY A 342 8.09 19.04 0.42
CA GLY A 342 8.87 19.79 1.40
C GLY A 342 10.38 19.56 1.29
N LEU A 343 11.10 19.95 2.34
CA LEU A 343 12.55 19.81 2.44
C LEU A 343 12.94 18.36 2.75
N SER A 344 14.16 17.94 2.40
CA SER A 344 14.73 16.74 3.02
C SER A 344 14.81 16.92 4.54
N LEU A 345 14.71 15.83 5.29
CA LEU A 345 14.74 15.90 6.77
C LEU A 345 16.01 16.57 7.30
N SER A 346 17.14 16.33 6.64
CA SER A 346 18.43 16.94 6.98
C SER A 346 18.52 18.45 6.71
N GLU A 347 17.62 18.99 5.90
CA GLU A 347 17.58 20.41 5.48
C GLU A 347 16.55 21.23 6.27
N ILE A 348 15.79 20.58 7.16
CA ILE A 348 14.90 21.26 8.09
C ILE A 348 15.74 22.22 8.97
N PRO A 349 15.23 23.40 9.37
CA PRO A 349 16.00 24.34 10.18
C PRO A 349 16.52 23.72 11.50
N GLU A 350 17.80 23.97 11.81
CA GLU A 350 18.53 23.34 12.93
C GLU A 350 17.86 23.47 14.30
N ALA A 351 17.18 24.57 14.59
CA ALA A 351 16.54 24.83 15.89
C ALA A 351 15.01 24.62 15.87
N SER A 352 14.51 23.76 14.98
CA SER A 352 13.08 23.49 14.85
C SER A 352 12.53 22.58 15.94
N ASP A 353 11.31 22.89 16.38
CA ASP A 353 10.44 22.00 17.16
C ASP A 353 9.66 21.11 16.17
N ILE A 354 10.11 19.87 16.04
CA ILE A 354 9.57 18.88 15.11
C ILE A 354 8.34 18.21 15.69
N LYS A 355 7.24 18.21 14.92
CA LYS A 355 6.06 17.39 15.16
C LYS A 355 6.00 16.26 14.13
N LEU A 356 6.29 15.05 14.58
CA LEU A 356 6.17 13.83 13.76
C LEU A 356 4.71 13.37 13.76
N VAL A 357 4.14 13.14 12.59
CA VAL A 357 2.74 12.70 12.43
C VAL A 357 2.71 11.46 11.55
N PHE A 358 2.49 10.31 12.15
CA PHE A 358 2.37 9.02 11.45
C PHE A 358 0.91 8.83 11.02
N ASN A 359 0.68 8.60 9.73
CA ASN A 359 -0.64 8.43 9.14
C ASN A 359 -0.76 7.07 8.47
N GLY A 360 -1.71 6.27 8.96
CA GLY A 360 -2.00 4.93 8.50
C GLY A 360 -3.17 4.34 9.30
N HIS A 361 -3.83 3.34 8.74
CA HIS A 361 -4.90 2.57 9.34
C HIS A 361 -4.46 2.00 10.69
N GLY A 362 -5.39 1.93 11.62
CA GLY A 362 -5.20 1.20 12.86
C GLY A 362 -5.94 -0.13 12.78
N ASP A 363 -5.31 -1.18 13.32
CA ASP A 363 -5.96 -2.48 13.48
C ASP A 363 -6.11 -2.81 14.97
N ASP A 364 -7.36 -2.97 15.39
CA ASP A 364 -7.76 -3.36 16.74
C ASP A 364 -8.25 -4.81 16.83
N LYS A 365 -8.29 -5.54 15.70
CA LYS A 365 -8.80 -6.92 15.59
C LYS A 365 -7.74 -7.98 15.89
N GLY A 366 -6.47 -7.59 15.95
CA GLY A 366 -5.33 -8.44 16.32
C GLY A 366 -5.13 -8.65 17.83
N LEU A 367 -4.27 -9.61 18.21
CA LEU A 367 -3.84 -9.83 19.60
C LEU A 367 -3.02 -8.66 20.17
N GLU A 368 -2.34 -7.92 19.30
CA GLU A 368 -1.60 -6.69 19.60
C GLU A 368 -2.11 -5.59 18.65
N ARG A 369 -2.30 -4.37 19.17
CA ARG A 369 -2.74 -3.22 18.36
C ARG A 369 -1.61 -2.76 17.45
N THR A 370 -1.92 -2.52 16.18
CA THR A 370 -0.94 -2.05 15.19
C THR A 370 -1.46 -0.87 14.40
N THR A 371 -0.55 -0.15 13.74
CA THR A 371 -0.88 0.85 12.71
C THR A 371 -0.15 0.51 11.42
N ALA A 372 -0.85 0.31 10.31
CA ALA A 372 -0.29 -0.23 9.06
C ALA A 372 0.61 -1.47 9.32
N ASP A 373 0.11 -2.44 10.08
CA ASP A 373 0.81 -3.64 10.57
C ASP A 373 2.07 -3.39 11.43
N ARG A 374 2.32 -2.17 11.91
CA ARG A 374 3.45 -1.84 12.79
C ARG A 374 3.03 -1.86 14.25
N THR A 375 3.80 -2.57 15.07
CA THR A 375 3.67 -2.52 16.52
C THR A 375 4.24 -1.20 17.06
N TYR A 376 4.02 -0.92 18.35
CA TYR A 376 4.64 0.24 18.99
C TYR A 376 6.18 0.18 18.95
N ARG A 377 6.78 -1.02 18.88
CA ARG A 377 8.24 -1.19 18.82
C ARG A 377 8.78 -0.81 17.45
N ASP A 378 8.07 -1.19 16.40
CA ASP A 378 8.42 -0.81 15.03
C ASP A 378 8.39 0.72 14.88
N ILE A 379 7.32 1.36 15.39
CA ILE A 379 7.22 2.83 15.42
C ILE A 379 8.36 3.49 16.23
N VAL A 380 8.78 2.90 17.36
CA VAL A 380 9.94 3.40 18.12
C VAL A 380 11.21 3.33 17.26
N ASN A 381 11.45 2.21 16.58
CA ASN A 381 12.61 2.03 15.70
C ASN A 381 12.58 3.00 14.52
N ASP A 382 11.42 3.21 13.90
CA ASP A 382 11.23 4.17 12.81
C ASP A 382 11.59 5.59 13.27
N ILE A 383 11.13 6.00 14.46
CA ILE A 383 11.42 7.33 15.02
C ILE A 383 12.89 7.49 15.41
N VAL A 384 13.51 6.45 15.97
CA VAL A 384 14.95 6.45 16.28
C VAL A 384 15.77 6.60 15.00
N THR A 385 15.37 5.91 13.94
CA THR A 385 16.01 6.01 12.63
C THR A 385 15.84 7.42 12.05
N LEU A 386 14.62 7.95 12.04
CA LEU A 386 14.34 9.33 11.59
C LEU A 386 15.09 10.39 12.39
N ARG A 387 15.38 10.13 13.68
CA ARG A 387 16.13 11.08 14.52
C ARG A 387 17.55 11.33 13.98
N GLU A 388 18.18 10.34 13.37
CA GLU A 388 19.52 10.47 12.79
C GLU A 388 19.53 11.34 11.51
N ASP A 389 18.42 11.33 10.78
CA ASP A 389 18.22 12.11 9.55
C ASP A 389 17.79 13.56 9.83
N LEU A 390 17.27 13.84 11.03
CA LEU A 390 16.89 15.18 11.47
C LEU A 390 18.11 16.03 11.89
N PRO A 391 18.00 17.38 11.87
CA PRO A 391 19.07 18.26 12.31
C PRO A 391 19.43 18.00 13.78
N LYS A 392 20.72 18.00 14.12
CA LYS A 392 21.19 17.60 15.47
C LYS A 392 20.60 18.46 16.59
N ASN A 393 20.43 19.76 16.35
CA ASN A 393 19.90 20.70 17.33
C ASN A 393 18.37 20.77 17.35
N SER A 394 17.69 20.04 16.46
CA SER A 394 16.24 20.01 16.42
C SER A 394 15.69 19.19 17.58
N ASN A 395 14.48 19.51 18.01
CA ASN A 395 13.80 18.83 19.10
C ASN A 395 12.56 18.10 18.56
N ILE A 396 12.37 16.81 18.89
CA ILE A 396 11.11 16.12 18.62
C ILE A 396 10.11 16.52 19.72
N GLU A 397 9.36 17.61 19.50
CA GLU A 397 8.41 18.15 20.48
C GLU A 397 7.26 17.18 20.74
N LYS A 398 6.78 16.51 19.68
CA LYS A 398 5.62 15.62 19.75
C LYS A 398 5.61 14.59 18.63
N VAL A 399 5.13 13.41 18.96
CA VAL A 399 4.78 12.35 18.02
C VAL A 399 3.26 12.12 18.05
N SER A 400 2.61 12.13 16.90
CA SER A 400 1.17 11.94 16.75
C SER A 400 0.87 10.75 15.86
N MET A 401 0.28 9.70 16.43
CA MET A 401 -0.28 8.59 15.67
C MET A 401 -1.68 8.96 15.17
N VAL A 402 -1.90 8.84 13.87
CA VAL A 402 -3.15 9.13 13.17
C VAL A 402 -3.61 7.84 12.49
N GLY A 403 -4.17 6.97 13.31
CA GLY A 403 -4.82 5.73 12.90
C GLY A 403 -5.98 5.41 13.85
N CYS A 404 -6.99 4.73 13.34
CA CYS A 404 -8.22 4.42 14.07
C CYS A 404 -7.94 3.54 15.29
N SER A 405 -8.60 3.79 16.42
CA SER A 405 -8.74 2.83 17.52
C SER A 405 -7.45 2.21 18.10
N LEU A 406 -6.30 2.91 17.98
CA LEU A 406 -4.99 2.45 18.47
C LEU A 406 -4.90 2.31 20.00
N GLY A 407 -5.91 2.78 20.73
CA GLY A 407 -5.99 2.64 22.18
C GLY A 407 -4.97 3.50 22.93
N SER A 408 -5.07 3.50 24.26
CA SER A 408 -4.21 4.30 25.12
C SER A 408 -2.79 3.74 25.29
N ASP A 409 -2.68 2.42 25.23
CA ASP A 409 -1.43 1.72 25.56
C ASP A 409 -0.40 1.81 24.44
N PHE A 410 -0.83 1.89 23.18
CA PHE A 410 0.07 2.01 22.03
C PHE A 410 0.96 3.26 22.16
N SER A 411 0.36 4.44 22.37
CA SER A 411 1.10 5.70 22.54
C SER A 411 1.87 5.75 23.85
N LYS A 412 1.37 5.12 24.92
CA LYS A 412 2.09 5.02 26.21
C LYS A 412 3.36 4.19 26.09
N ASN A 413 3.28 3.02 25.43
CA ASN A 413 4.42 2.12 25.24
C ASN A 413 5.44 2.74 24.27
N THR A 414 4.96 3.40 23.21
CA THR A 414 5.81 4.18 22.30
C THR A 414 6.58 5.25 23.08
N LEU A 415 5.92 6.04 23.94
CA LEU A 415 6.59 7.05 24.78
C LEU A 415 7.71 6.46 25.64
N ILE A 416 7.45 5.31 26.28
CA ILE A 416 8.44 4.63 27.13
C ILE A 416 9.63 4.15 26.30
N GLY A 417 9.38 3.48 25.17
CA GLY A 417 10.44 3.00 24.27
C GLY A 417 11.29 4.13 23.68
N LEU A 418 10.67 5.27 23.35
CA LEU A 418 11.42 6.47 22.91
C LEU A 418 12.35 6.99 24.00
N LYS A 419 11.88 7.04 25.27
CA LYS A 419 12.73 7.48 26.39
C LYS A 419 13.88 6.52 26.64
N GLU A 420 13.67 5.22 26.50
CA GLU A 420 14.73 4.19 26.60
C GLU A 420 15.82 4.40 25.53
N ASN A 421 15.45 4.96 24.38
CA ASN A 421 16.36 5.35 23.29
C ASN A 421 16.81 6.82 23.37
N GLY A 422 16.67 7.49 24.52
CA GLY A 422 17.16 8.85 24.74
C GLY A 422 16.33 9.96 24.10
N ILE A 423 15.13 9.66 23.59
CA ILE A 423 14.21 10.63 22.98
C ILE A 423 13.09 10.96 23.98
N GLU A 424 13.21 12.10 24.66
CA GLU A 424 12.16 12.58 25.57
C GLU A 424 11.17 13.49 24.81
N THR A 425 9.92 13.05 24.68
CA THR A 425 8.88 13.73 23.89
C THR A 425 7.48 13.54 24.48
N LYS A 426 6.44 13.90 23.73
CA LYS A 426 5.03 13.58 24.03
C LYS A 426 4.47 12.73 22.89
N VAL A 427 3.66 11.72 23.22
CA VAL A 427 3.07 10.83 22.21
C VAL A 427 1.55 10.82 22.33
N SER A 428 0.85 11.03 21.22
CA SER A 428 -0.61 10.92 21.17
C SER A 428 -1.08 9.82 20.22
N SER A 429 -2.17 9.15 20.58
CA SER A 429 -2.95 8.26 19.71
C SER A 429 -4.42 8.64 19.71
N ARG A 430 -5.18 8.07 18.77
CA ARG A 430 -6.63 8.18 18.67
C ARG A 430 -7.27 6.92 19.25
N LEU A 431 -8.39 7.10 19.96
CA LEU A 431 -9.08 6.01 20.66
C LEU A 431 -10.28 5.46 19.89
N TYR A 432 -10.79 6.22 18.92
CA TYR A 432 -11.90 5.86 18.05
C TYR A 432 -11.48 6.05 16.59
N ASP A 433 -12.44 5.92 15.68
CA ASP A 433 -12.24 6.12 14.26
C ASP A 433 -11.79 7.55 13.95
N VAL A 434 -10.99 7.69 12.90
CA VAL A 434 -10.35 8.95 12.54
C VAL A 434 -10.64 9.23 11.09
N SER A 435 -11.15 10.41 10.82
CA SER A 435 -11.34 10.92 9.47
C SER A 435 -10.52 12.21 9.28
N ILE A 436 -10.05 12.42 8.04
CA ILE A 436 -9.30 13.61 7.64
C ILE A 436 -10.08 14.24 6.48
N ASP A 437 -10.46 15.50 6.62
CA ASP A 437 -11.08 16.23 5.51
C ASP A 437 -10.01 16.53 4.45
N ASP A 438 -10.19 15.89 3.30
CA ASP A 438 -9.39 15.98 2.07
C ASP A 438 -9.00 17.41 1.67
N GLN A 439 -9.91 18.37 1.83
CA GLN A 439 -9.69 19.76 1.43
C GLN A 439 -8.95 20.59 2.48
N SER A 440 -9.20 20.36 3.78
CA SER A 440 -8.68 21.22 4.85
C SER A 440 -7.58 20.61 5.70
N GLY A 441 -7.31 19.30 5.58
CA GLY A 441 -6.40 18.57 6.46
C GLY A 441 -6.84 18.58 7.93
N ARG A 442 -8.12 18.86 8.21
CA ARG A 442 -8.68 18.80 9.57
C ARG A 442 -8.93 17.36 9.95
N ARG A 443 -8.58 17.04 11.20
CA ARG A 443 -8.73 15.71 11.78
C ARG A 443 -9.98 15.70 12.65
N PHE A 444 -10.81 14.69 12.46
CA PHE A 444 -11.95 14.38 13.29
C PHE A 444 -11.73 13.03 13.94
N THR A 445 -12.30 12.85 15.11
CA THR A 445 -12.33 11.56 15.78
C THR A 445 -13.79 11.22 15.95
N ASP A 446 -14.24 10.10 15.39
CA ASP A 446 -15.64 9.67 15.48
C ASP A 446 -16.56 10.81 14.95
N ASP A 447 -16.15 11.42 13.84
CA ASP A 447 -16.76 12.60 13.21
C ASP A 447 -17.05 13.82 14.11
N ALA A 448 -16.40 13.86 15.26
CA ALA A 448 -16.37 14.98 16.18
C ALA A 448 -15.03 15.72 16.09
N TYR A 449 -15.11 17.04 16.18
CA TYR A 449 -13.92 17.89 16.24
C TYR A 449 -13.56 18.18 17.70
N HIS A 450 -12.26 18.06 18.04
CA HIS A 450 -11.77 18.35 19.39
C HIS A 450 -12.37 17.48 20.51
N LEU A 451 -12.84 16.28 20.19
CA LEU A 451 -13.34 15.31 21.17
C LEU A 451 -12.19 14.88 22.11
N GLU A 452 -12.31 15.14 23.41
CA GLU A 452 -11.23 14.93 24.40
C GLU A 452 -11.07 13.45 24.74
N GLU A 453 -12.18 12.74 24.88
CA GLU A 453 -12.27 11.30 25.12
C GLU A 453 -11.73 10.49 23.93
N GLY A 454 -11.82 11.00 22.70
CA GLY A 454 -11.33 10.35 21.49
C GLY A 454 -9.80 10.40 21.32
N LYS A 455 -9.08 11.10 22.21
CA LYS A 455 -7.63 11.30 22.08
C LYS A 455 -6.90 11.16 23.42
N VAL A 456 -5.74 10.53 23.39
CA VAL A 456 -4.80 10.53 24.52
C VAL A 456 -3.52 11.26 24.16
N LEU A 457 -2.92 11.91 25.14
CA LEU A 457 -1.56 12.43 25.06
C LEU A 457 -0.81 11.98 26.30
N TRP A 458 0.31 11.30 26.08
CA TRP A 458 1.23 10.89 27.14
C TRP A 458 2.47 11.75 27.11
N GLY A 459 3.00 12.04 28.30
CA GLY A 459 4.32 12.64 28.46
C GLY A 459 4.83 12.42 29.89
N TYR A 460 6.03 12.91 30.17
CA TYR A 460 6.60 12.85 31.51
C TYR A 460 6.22 14.12 32.30
N LYS A 461 5.66 13.91 33.50
CA LYS A 461 5.46 14.97 34.49
C LYS A 461 6.14 14.51 35.78
N GLU A 462 7.07 15.33 36.29
CA GLU A 462 7.85 14.99 37.49
C GLU A 462 8.56 13.62 37.37
N GLY A 463 9.09 13.32 36.19
CA GLY A 463 9.79 12.06 35.90
C GLY A 463 8.89 10.83 35.73
N LYS A 464 7.56 10.95 35.85
CA LYS A 464 6.60 9.84 35.71
C LYS A 464 5.76 9.97 34.44
N VAL A 465 5.49 8.84 33.79
CA VAL A 465 4.54 8.76 32.67
C VAL A 465 3.16 9.21 33.15
N SER A 466 2.62 10.24 32.52
CA SER A 466 1.38 10.91 32.92
C SER A 466 0.52 11.22 31.70
N ARG A 467 -0.80 11.07 31.83
CA ARG A 467 -1.76 11.53 30.84
C ARG A 467 -1.83 13.06 30.92
N LEU A 468 -1.69 13.73 29.79
CA LEU A 468 -1.75 15.18 29.65
C LEU A 468 -3.08 15.57 28.97
N ASP A 469 -3.39 16.87 29.00
CA ASP A 469 -4.48 17.43 28.18
C ASP A 469 -4.22 17.08 26.70
N PRO A 470 -5.15 16.38 26.01
CA PRO A 470 -4.97 15.90 24.65
C PRO A 470 -4.62 16.99 23.63
N TYR A 471 -5.03 18.23 23.85
CA TYR A 471 -4.85 19.37 22.93
C TYR A 471 -3.96 20.48 23.51
N SER A 472 -3.21 20.17 24.57
CA SER A 472 -2.26 21.11 25.20
C SER A 472 -1.14 21.62 24.29
N ASP A 473 -0.88 20.97 23.15
CA ASP A 473 0.11 21.40 22.17
C ASP A 473 -0.42 22.41 21.13
N GLU A 474 -1.71 22.76 21.20
CA GLU A 474 -2.27 23.83 20.39
C GLU A 474 -1.92 25.19 20.95
N ARG A 475 -1.21 25.98 20.15
CA ARG A 475 -0.77 27.32 20.52
C ARG A 475 -1.56 28.40 19.78
N TYR A 476 -1.81 29.50 20.48
CA TYR A 476 -2.59 30.66 20.03
C TYR A 476 -1.88 31.93 20.44
N HIS A 477 -1.91 32.93 19.55
CA HIS A 477 -1.26 34.23 19.77
C HIS A 477 -1.89 34.97 20.93
N VAL A 478 -3.20 34.81 21.11
CA VAL A 478 -3.98 35.41 22.20
C VAL A 478 -5.24 34.57 22.44
N VAL A 479 -5.69 34.55 23.68
CA VAL A 479 -7.00 34.00 24.08
C VAL A 479 -7.90 35.14 24.52
N ILE A 480 -9.09 35.20 23.92
CA ILE A 480 -10.15 36.14 24.22
C ILE A 480 -11.19 35.44 25.10
N SER A 481 -11.60 36.10 26.17
CA SER A 481 -12.74 35.71 27.01
C SER A 481 -13.71 36.87 27.16
N ILE A 482 -14.97 36.57 27.45
CA ILE A 482 -16.02 37.58 27.68
C ILE A 482 -16.32 37.63 29.18
N ALA A 483 -16.18 38.81 29.78
CA ALA A 483 -16.50 39.02 31.19
C ALA A 483 -18.02 38.96 31.44
N GLU A 484 -18.43 38.85 32.72
CA GLU A 484 -19.84 38.86 33.11
C GLU A 484 -20.60 40.12 32.65
N ASP A 485 -19.93 41.26 32.56
CA ASP A 485 -20.49 42.52 32.06
C ASP A 485 -20.46 42.64 30.52
N GLY A 486 -20.01 41.60 29.81
CA GLY A 486 -19.87 41.54 28.37
C GLY A 486 -18.60 42.22 27.82
N SER A 487 -17.67 42.64 28.67
CA SER A 487 -16.41 43.28 28.24
C SER A 487 -15.35 42.27 27.76
N LEU A 488 -14.47 42.76 26.87
CA LEU A 488 -13.32 42.02 26.31
C LEU A 488 -12.26 41.74 27.40
N GLN A 489 -11.86 40.48 27.55
CA GLN A 489 -10.71 40.07 28.37
C GLN A 489 -9.67 39.31 27.54
N LEU A 490 -8.39 39.59 27.78
CA LEU A 490 -7.26 38.97 27.09
C LEU A 490 -6.35 38.23 28.07
N ASP A 491 -5.79 37.09 27.66
CA ASP A 491 -4.80 36.35 28.46
C ASP A 491 -3.41 37.00 28.49
N ARG A 492 -3.20 38.07 27.69
CA ARG A 492 -1.94 38.81 27.58
C ARG A 492 -2.17 40.23 27.04
N PRO A 493 -1.17 41.14 27.17
CA PRO A 493 -1.25 42.50 26.64
C PRO A 493 -1.38 42.55 25.12
N ILE A 494 -2.25 43.42 24.61
CA ILE A 494 -2.54 43.56 23.17
C ILE A 494 -1.37 44.20 22.40
N GLU A 495 -0.56 45.03 23.05
CA GLU A 495 0.57 45.76 22.47
C GLU A 495 1.72 44.84 22.02
N ASN A 496 1.72 43.60 22.52
CA ASN A 496 2.73 42.59 22.19
C ASN A 496 2.38 41.75 20.95
N LEU A 497 1.17 41.92 20.40
CA LEU A 497 0.70 41.13 19.27
C LEU A 497 1.22 41.72 17.95
N LYS A 498 1.71 40.85 17.06
CA LYS A 498 2.28 41.23 15.76
C LYS A 498 2.01 40.17 14.71
N GLY A 499 1.90 40.60 13.45
CA GLY A 499 1.73 39.73 12.30
C GLY A 499 0.35 39.08 12.22
N ASP A 500 0.31 37.91 11.61
CA ASP A 500 -0.90 37.15 11.32
C ASP A 500 -1.32 36.30 12.52
N LEU A 501 -2.35 36.75 13.22
CA LEU A 501 -2.79 36.20 14.48
C LEU A 501 -3.75 35.03 14.29
N LYS A 502 -3.37 33.93 14.94
CA LYS A 502 -4.25 32.81 15.35
C LYS A 502 -4.81 33.06 16.75
N VAL A 503 -6.10 33.33 16.84
CA VAL A 503 -6.85 33.75 18.05
C VAL A 503 -7.74 32.60 18.53
N ARG A 504 -7.77 32.37 19.86
CA ARG A 504 -8.79 31.53 20.50
C ARG A 504 -9.81 32.41 21.20
N VAL A 505 -11.09 32.03 21.16
CA VAL A 505 -12.18 32.75 21.82
C VAL A 505 -12.95 31.77 22.70
N ILE A 506 -13.18 32.12 23.97
CA ILE A 506 -14.18 31.46 24.83
C ILE A 506 -15.50 32.19 24.58
N ALA A 507 -16.47 31.52 23.95
CA ALA A 507 -17.68 32.17 23.46
C ALA A 507 -18.69 32.49 24.57
N GLY A 508 -19.38 33.62 24.41
CA GLY A 508 -20.70 33.88 25.00
C GLY A 508 -21.77 33.66 23.94
N SER A 509 -22.84 34.47 23.96
CA SER A 509 -23.78 34.49 22.83
C SER A 509 -23.09 34.89 21.52
N PHE A 510 -23.72 34.59 20.39
CA PHE A 510 -23.18 34.99 19.09
C PHE A 510 -22.98 36.51 19.00
N GLU A 511 -23.96 37.29 19.47
CA GLU A 511 -23.94 38.75 19.44
C GLU A 511 -22.82 39.32 20.33
N GLN A 512 -22.66 38.78 21.54
CA GLN A 512 -21.57 39.16 22.43
C GLN A 512 -20.21 38.85 21.81
N THR A 513 -20.06 37.65 21.25
CA THR A 513 -18.80 37.18 20.68
C THR A 513 -18.43 37.98 19.42
N SER A 514 -19.40 38.24 18.53
CA SER A 514 -19.22 39.08 17.33
C SER A 514 -18.79 40.51 17.71
N LYS A 515 -19.42 41.09 18.74
CA LYS A 515 -19.06 42.42 19.25
C LYS A 515 -17.63 42.44 19.80
N VAL A 516 -17.28 41.52 20.68
CA VAL A 516 -15.95 41.45 21.30
C VAL A 516 -14.85 41.24 20.26
N LEU A 517 -15.09 40.41 19.23
CA LEU A 517 -14.15 40.23 18.12
C LEU A 517 -13.98 41.51 17.29
N SER A 518 -15.04 42.28 17.10
CA SER A 518 -14.98 43.58 16.41
C SER A 518 -14.24 44.63 17.21
N ASP A 519 -14.51 44.69 18.52
CA ASP A 519 -13.82 45.59 19.45
C ASP A 519 -12.33 45.26 19.51
N PHE A 520 -11.99 43.96 19.55
CA PHE A 520 -10.60 43.49 19.48
C PHE A 520 -9.94 43.87 18.16
N LYS A 521 -10.60 43.64 17.00
CA LYS A 521 -10.12 44.06 15.67
C LYS A 521 -9.79 45.56 15.63
N GLY A 522 -10.64 46.39 16.21
CA GLY A 522 -10.44 47.85 16.25
C GLY A 522 -9.31 48.32 17.17
N GLN A 523 -8.83 47.45 18.07
CA GLN A 523 -7.77 47.76 19.04
C GLN A 523 -6.41 47.13 18.66
N LEU A 524 -6.34 46.35 17.58
CA LEU A 524 -5.10 45.70 17.16
C LEU A 524 -4.00 46.71 16.79
N PRO A 525 -2.73 46.41 17.11
CA PRO A 525 -1.59 47.15 16.56
C PRO A 525 -1.61 47.19 15.03
N VAL A 526 -1.01 48.24 14.45
CA VAL A 526 -1.00 48.48 12.99
C VAL A 526 -0.37 47.34 12.20
N ASP A 527 0.58 46.62 12.79
CA ASP A 527 1.29 45.48 12.20
C ASP A 527 0.67 44.12 12.56
N ALA A 528 -0.52 44.09 13.17
CA ALA A 528 -1.22 42.86 13.54
C ALA A 528 -2.55 42.72 12.80
N SER A 529 -2.88 41.49 12.37
CA SER A 529 -4.17 41.19 11.76
C SER A 529 -4.68 39.82 12.20
N MET A 530 -5.98 39.64 12.38
CA MET A 530 -6.55 38.31 12.63
C MET A 530 -6.61 37.54 11.32
N LYS A 531 -6.00 36.35 11.27
CA LYS A 531 -6.14 35.43 10.13
C LYS A 531 -6.95 34.20 10.48
N GLN A 532 -6.91 33.76 11.73
CA GLN A 532 -7.60 32.55 12.16
C GLN A 532 -8.23 32.73 13.52
N ILE A 533 -9.47 32.30 13.63
CA ILE A 533 -10.27 32.40 14.85
C ILE A 533 -10.80 31.01 15.18
N SER A 534 -10.48 30.56 16.39
CA SER A 534 -10.94 29.29 16.95
C SER A 534 -11.85 29.57 18.14
N ILE A 535 -13.15 29.34 17.97
CA ILE A 535 -14.20 29.70 18.90
C ILE A 535 -14.62 28.44 19.67
N LYS A 536 -14.33 28.45 20.97
CA LYS A 536 -14.70 27.39 21.90
C LYS A 536 -16.08 27.70 22.47
N LEU A 537 -17.07 26.91 22.08
CA LEU A 537 -18.46 27.00 22.53
C LEU A 537 -18.64 26.21 23.83
N GLY A 538 -19.53 26.69 24.70
CA GLY A 538 -19.97 26.02 25.93
C GLY A 538 -21.45 25.67 25.87
N GLU A 539 -22.12 25.71 27.02
CA GLU A 539 -23.55 25.41 27.13
C GLU A 539 -24.42 26.69 27.09
N GLY A 540 -25.75 26.51 27.04
CA GLY A 540 -26.73 27.59 27.12
C GLY A 540 -26.64 28.57 25.95
N GLU A 541 -26.52 29.86 26.24
CA GLU A 541 -26.45 30.91 25.21
C GLU A 541 -25.17 30.82 24.36
N SER A 542 -24.14 30.10 24.80
CA SER A 542 -22.90 29.89 24.04
C SER A 542 -22.95 28.68 23.11
N ASP A 543 -23.96 27.82 23.22
CA ASP A 543 -24.16 26.71 22.29
C ASP A 543 -24.93 27.20 21.06
N TRP A 544 -24.20 27.68 20.05
CA TRP A 544 -24.79 28.27 18.85
C TRP A 544 -25.48 27.24 17.97
N TYR A 545 -25.08 25.96 18.06
CA TYR A 545 -25.73 24.87 17.35
C TYR A 545 -27.09 24.56 17.99
N ALA A 546 -27.17 24.44 19.33
CA ALA A 546 -28.44 24.17 20.01
C ALA A 546 -29.54 25.22 19.73
N GLN A 547 -29.13 26.44 19.39
CA GLN A 547 -30.06 27.56 19.16
C GLN A 547 -30.57 27.66 17.71
N ARG A 548 -30.00 26.91 16.76
CA ARG A 548 -30.20 27.12 15.32
C ARG A 548 -30.12 25.79 14.55
N ASP A 549 -30.76 25.73 13.38
CA ASP A 549 -30.48 24.63 12.45
C ASP A 549 -29.06 24.74 11.83
N ALA A 550 -28.58 23.66 11.22
CA ALA A 550 -27.23 23.58 10.66
C ALA A 550 -26.94 24.65 9.58
N LEU A 551 -27.93 25.01 8.75
CA LEU A 551 -27.78 26.04 7.71
C LEU A 551 -27.67 27.44 8.34
N SER A 552 -28.52 27.73 9.32
CA SER A 552 -28.48 28.96 10.10
C SER A 552 -27.16 29.11 10.85
N TYR A 553 -26.64 28.02 11.42
CA TYR A 553 -25.33 28.01 12.08
C TYR A 553 -24.17 28.21 11.10
N ALA A 554 -24.23 27.61 9.90
CA ALA A 554 -23.28 27.89 8.82
C ALA A 554 -23.26 29.38 8.43
N GLY A 555 -24.43 30.02 8.37
CA GLY A 555 -24.57 31.45 8.09
C GLY A 555 -23.92 32.36 9.14
N LEU A 556 -23.87 31.92 10.41
CA LEU A 556 -23.15 32.64 11.46
C LEU A 556 -21.63 32.67 11.19
N MET A 557 -21.07 31.55 10.73
CA MET A 557 -19.63 31.46 10.41
C MET A 557 -19.26 32.37 9.24
N ASP A 558 -20.09 32.37 8.19
CA ASP A 558 -19.91 33.26 7.04
C ASP A 558 -19.97 34.73 7.46
N THR A 559 -20.97 35.10 8.26
CA THR A 559 -21.13 36.47 8.78
C THR A 559 -19.90 36.90 9.59
N LEU A 560 -19.44 36.07 10.52
CA LEU A 560 -18.25 36.37 11.33
C LEU A 560 -16.99 36.47 10.48
N SER A 561 -16.77 35.53 9.56
CA SER A 561 -15.59 35.51 8.70
C SER A 561 -15.50 36.78 7.85
N ARG A 562 -16.60 37.20 7.22
CA ARG A 562 -16.65 38.44 6.42
C ARG A 562 -16.44 39.69 7.26
N GLN A 563 -17.02 39.75 8.45
CA GLN A 563 -16.88 40.88 9.37
C GLN A 563 -15.44 41.05 9.85
N ILE A 564 -14.76 39.93 10.13
CA ILE A 564 -13.41 39.93 10.69
C ILE A 564 -12.30 39.84 9.63
N ASP A 565 -12.59 39.38 8.41
CA ASP A 565 -11.63 39.04 7.35
C ASP A 565 -10.64 37.95 7.80
N ALA A 566 -11.19 36.85 8.32
CA ALA A 566 -10.42 35.74 8.90
C ALA A 566 -11.11 34.39 8.68
N ASP A 567 -10.34 33.31 8.71
CA ASP A 567 -10.87 31.96 8.81
C ASP A 567 -11.50 31.74 10.18
N VAL A 568 -12.66 31.10 10.21
CA VAL A 568 -13.41 30.87 11.44
C VAL A 568 -13.68 29.38 11.61
N LEU A 569 -13.35 28.88 12.79
CA LEU A 569 -13.75 27.58 13.31
C LEU A 569 -14.49 27.81 14.62
N SER A 570 -15.64 27.21 14.79
CA SER A 570 -16.30 27.03 16.08
C SER A 570 -16.46 25.56 16.40
N TYR A 571 -16.37 25.21 17.69
CA TYR A 571 -16.60 23.84 18.14
C TYR A 571 -17.06 23.81 19.60
N SER A 572 -17.93 22.85 19.91
CA SER A 572 -18.43 22.64 21.26
C SER A 572 -17.58 21.64 22.02
N ILE A 573 -17.34 21.94 23.30
CA ILE A 573 -16.50 21.14 24.21
C ILE A 573 -17.28 20.49 25.34
N SER A 574 -18.59 20.71 25.42
CA SER A 574 -19.44 20.20 26.50
C SER A 574 -20.91 20.14 26.07
N GLY A 575 -21.76 19.58 26.94
CA GLY A 575 -23.19 19.45 26.68
C GLY A 575 -23.52 18.38 25.64
N SER A 576 -24.78 18.35 25.20
CA SER A 576 -25.28 17.36 24.24
C SER A 576 -24.70 17.51 22.82
N ASN A 577 -24.11 18.67 22.52
CA ASN A 577 -23.49 18.96 21.22
C ASN A 577 -21.96 18.88 21.29
N GLN A 578 -21.38 18.29 22.34
CA GLN A 578 -19.93 18.12 22.46
C GLN A 578 -19.34 17.48 21.19
N GLY A 579 -18.26 18.06 20.67
CA GLY A 579 -17.63 17.61 19.42
C GLY A 579 -18.25 18.19 18.14
N SER A 580 -19.42 18.82 18.23
CA SER A 580 -19.99 19.55 17.09
C SER A 580 -19.13 20.73 16.68
N PHE A 581 -19.13 21.05 15.40
CA PHE A 581 -18.27 22.07 14.83
C PHE A 581 -18.88 22.76 13.63
N ALA A 582 -18.34 23.93 13.33
CA ALA A 582 -18.48 24.57 12.03
C ALA A 582 -17.15 25.24 11.65
N TYR A 583 -16.75 25.15 10.39
CA TYR A 583 -15.62 25.94 9.89
C TYR A 583 -15.89 26.52 8.51
N TYR A 584 -15.35 27.70 8.30
CA TYR A 584 -15.40 28.44 7.04
C TYR A 584 -14.06 29.15 6.84
N TYR A 585 -13.50 28.99 5.64
CA TYR A 585 -12.31 29.69 5.20
C TYR A 585 -12.73 30.87 4.35
N LYS A 586 -12.11 32.03 4.58
CA LYS A 586 -12.61 33.30 4.03
C LYS A 586 -12.67 33.35 2.50
N ASP A 587 -11.74 32.64 1.85
CA ASP A 587 -11.60 32.56 0.40
C ASP A 587 -12.15 31.22 -0.17
N ASN A 588 -12.88 30.45 0.64
CA ASN A 588 -13.50 29.19 0.24
C ASN A 588 -14.99 29.39 -0.05
N ASN A 589 -15.50 28.64 -1.03
CA ASN A 589 -16.92 28.59 -1.37
C ASN A 589 -17.72 27.62 -0.48
N ARG A 590 -17.16 27.07 0.61
CA ARG A 590 -17.77 26.01 1.42
C ARG A 590 -17.70 26.29 2.92
N THR A 591 -18.83 26.11 3.61
CA THR A 591 -18.90 25.99 5.08
C THR A 591 -19.20 24.55 5.45
N HIS A 592 -18.38 23.94 6.30
CA HIS A 592 -18.64 22.59 6.83
C HIS A 592 -19.19 22.70 8.24
N VAL A 593 -20.29 22.01 8.53
CA VAL A 593 -20.94 21.93 9.85
C VAL A 593 -21.17 20.47 10.20
N GLY A 594 -20.88 20.01 11.41
CA GLY A 594 -21.10 18.60 11.74
C GLY A 594 -20.87 18.25 13.21
N GLY A 595 -20.78 16.96 13.49
CA GLY A 595 -20.48 16.42 14.82
C GLY A 595 -21.67 16.40 15.77
N THR A 596 -22.90 16.29 15.25
CA THR A 596 -24.12 16.10 16.07
C THR A 596 -24.80 14.79 15.78
N THR A 597 -25.24 14.11 16.84
CA THR A 597 -26.01 12.87 16.78
C THR A 597 -27.50 13.16 16.61
N GLY A 598 -28.10 12.62 15.56
CA GLY A 598 -29.54 12.66 15.32
C GLY A 598 -30.32 11.75 16.27
N THR A 599 -31.65 11.86 16.25
CA THR A 599 -32.52 11.04 17.10
C THR A 599 -32.51 9.55 16.75
N ASP A 600 -32.02 9.22 15.55
CA ASP A 600 -31.80 7.87 15.05
C ASP A 600 -30.45 7.27 15.51
N GLY A 601 -29.64 8.04 16.22
CA GLY A 601 -28.32 7.63 16.70
C GLY A 601 -27.19 7.81 15.69
N ARG A 602 -27.47 8.29 14.47
CA ARG A 602 -26.43 8.59 13.46
C ARG A 602 -25.82 9.96 13.70
N ARG A 603 -24.58 10.19 13.27
CA ARG A 603 -24.01 11.55 13.22
C ARG A 603 -24.22 12.15 11.86
N TYR A 604 -24.43 13.46 11.89
CA TYR A 604 -24.68 14.23 10.68
C TYR A 604 -23.65 15.33 10.51
N ALA A 605 -23.16 15.45 9.29
CA ALA A 605 -22.38 16.58 8.83
C ALA A 605 -22.91 17.12 7.50
N TYR A 606 -22.59 18.38 7.22
CA TYR A 606 -23.17 19.18 6.16
C TYR A 606 -22.08 20.05 5.54
N LYS A 607 -21.88 19.90 4.23
CA LYS A 607 -21.01 20.73 3.40
C LYS A 607 -21.88 21.71 2.61
N PHE A 608 -21.98 22.94 3.10
CA PHE A 608 -22.76 24.01 2.48
C PHE A 608 -21.91 24.83 1.51
N TYR A 609 -22.22 24.75 0.22
CA TYR A 609 -21.50 25.48 -0.82
C TYR A 609 -22.22 26.77 -1.22
N ASP A 610 -21.45 27.82 -1.49
CA ASP A 610 -21.91 29.10 -2.04
C ASP A 610 -22.32 28.95 -3.52
N GLU A 611 -21.75 27.96 -4.20
CA GLU A 611 -22.08 27.65 -5.59
C GLU A 611 -23.51 27.15 -5.74
N LYS A 612 -24.09 27.45 -6.90
CA LYS A 612 -25.42 26.99 -7.26
C LYS A 612 -25.32 25.59 -7.87
N PHE A 613 -25.84 24.58 -7.17
CA PHE A 613 -26.15 23.28 -7.76
C PHE A 613 -27.50 22.76 -7.27
N SER A 614 -28.21 22.08 -8.17
CA SER A 614 -29.62 21.68 -8.02
C SER A 614 -29.80 20.34 -7.29
N SER A 615 -28.88 19.97 -6.41
CA SER A 615 -28.88 18.67 -5.74
C SER A 615 -28.43 18.72 -4.30
N ILE A 616 -28.85 17.73 -3.53
CA ILE A 616 -28.30 17.38 -2.22
C ILE A 616 -27.64 16.02 -2.39
N GLN A 617 -26.35 15.92 -2.12
CA GLN A 617 -25.54 14.74 -2.40
C GLN A 617 -25.04 14.12 -1.10
N SER A 618 -25.02 12.79 -1.01
CA SER A 618 -24.40 12.07 0.10
C SER A 618 -23.98 10.67 -0.32
N ASP A 619 -22.98 10.12 0.35
CA ASP A 619 -22.53 8.75 0.13
C ASP A 619 -23.27 7.79 1.07
N TYR A 620 -23.45 6.55 0.62
CA TYR A 620 -24.09 5.47 1.37
C TYR A 620 -23.15 4.29 1.47
N ILE A 621 -22.86 3.92 2.71
CA ILE A 621 -22.13 2.71 3.10
C ILE A 621 -23.00 2.00 4.13
N LYS A 622 -23.28 0.70 3.91
CA LYS A 622 -24.11 -0.07 4.85
C LYS A 622 -23.44 -0.19 6.20
N GLY A 623 -24.21 0.11 7.26
CA GLY A 623 -23.74 0.06 8.64
C GLY A 623 -22.93 1.27 9.06
N ASP A 624 -22.73 2.23 8.16
CA ASP A 624 -22.11 3.51 8.49
C ASP A 624 -23.05 4.31 9.40
N THR A 625 -22.46 4.84 10.48
CA THR A 625 -23.18 5.66 11.45
C THR A 625 -23.05 7.16 11.15
N ASP A 626 -22.18 7.52 10.21
CA ASP A 626 -21.88 8.90 9.87
C ASP A 626 -22.41 9.25 8.48
N VAL A 627 -23.14 10.35 8.39
CA VAL A 627 -23.78 10.78 7.14
C VAL A 627 -23.42 12.22 6.82
N VAL A 628 -22.78 12.42 5.66
CA VAL A 628 -22.37 13.75 5.19
C VAL A 628 -23.22 14.18 3.99
N TYR A 629 -23.92 15.31 4.11
CA TYR A 629 -24.70 15.91 3.02
C TYR A 629 -23.98 17.12 2.42
N SER A 630 -23.84 17.14 1.10
CA SER A 630 -23.31 18.27 0.31
C SER A 630 -24.44 18.99 -0.42
N LEU A 631 -24.60 20.29 -0.19
CA LEU A 631 -25.68 21.09 -0.76
C LEU A 631 -25.34 22.57 -0.93
N SER A 632 -26.01 23.24 -1.88
CA SER A 632 -25.93 24.69 -2.06
C SER A 632 -26.67 25.43 -0.94
N LYS A 633 -26.14 26.59 -0.50
CA LYS A 633 -26.81 27.52 0.43
C LYS A 633 -28.06 28.18 -0.17
N THR A 634 -28.22 28.14 -1.50
CA THR A 634 -29.39 28.73 -2.18
C THR A 634 -30.67 27.96 -1.85
N LEU A 635 -31.82 28.64 -1.71
CA LEU A 635 -33.10 28.01 -1.37
C LEU A 635 -33.86 27.43 -2.59
N GLU A 636 -33.17 27.25 -3.72
CA GLU A 636 -33.79 26.67 -4.92
C GLU A 636 -34.10 25.18 -4.75
N PRO A 637 -35.03 24.63 -5.55
CA PRO A 637 -35.33 23.20 -5.53
C PRO A 637 -34.10 22.33 -5.75
N LYS A 638 -33.91 21.35 -4.86
CA LYS A 638 -32.80 20.40 -4.94
C LYS A 638 -33.31 18.98 -5.01
N THR A 639 -32.72 18.22 -5.91
CA THR A 639 -32.95 16.78 -6.05
C THR A 639 -31.99 16.02 -5.12
N PRO A 640 -32.49 15.23 -4.15
CA PRO A 640 -31.66 14.31 -3.38
C PRO A 640 -30.99 13.28 -4.29
N LYS A 641 -29.68 13.10 -4.10
CA LYS A 641 -28.84 12.13 -4.80
C LYS A 641 -28.01 11.36 -3.77
N ILE A 642 -28.09 10.04 -3.80
CA ILE A 642 -27.28 9.17 -2.94
C ILE A 642 -26.36 8.32 -3.80
N PHE A 643 -25.08 8.26 -3.44
CA PHE A 643 -24.09 7.38 -4.05
C PHE A 643 -23.95 6.11 -3.25
N MET A 644 -24.14 4.97 -3.88
CA MET A 644 -23.90 3.69 -3.24
C MET A 644 -22.44 3.30 -3.44
N MET A 645 -21.65 3.37 -2.36
CA MET A 645 -20.22 3.04 -2.38
C MET A 645 -19.96 1.54 -2.24
N THR A 646 -20.97 0.79 -1.80
CA THR A 646 -20.91 -0.67 -1.65
C THR A 646 -22.18 -1.34 -2.19
N ASP A 647 -22.07 -2.63 -2.43
CA ASP A 647 -23.15 -3.45 -3.01
C ASP A 647 -24.14 -3.92 -1.96
N GLU A 648 -23.69 -3.92 -0.71
CA GLU A 648 -24.55 -4.20 0.41
C GLU A 648 -25.34 -2.96 0.79
N TYR A 649 -26.64 -3.11 0.96
CA TYR A 649 -27.50 -2.03 1.42
C TYR A 649 -28.63 -2.53 2.31
N SER A 650 -29.18 -1.58 3.05
CA SER A 650 -30.39 -1.72 3.85
C SER A 650 -31.43 -0.75 3.29
N LEU A 651 -32.58 -1.30 2.89
CA LEU A 651 -33.71 -0.50 2.41
C LEU A 651 -34.15 0.55 3.43
N GLN A 652 -34.12 0.19 4.72
CA GLN A 652 -34.48 1.11 5.78
C GLN A 652 -33.44 2.23 5.93
N ASP A 653 -32.15 1.90 5.84
CA ASP A 653 -31.11 2.90 6.01
C ASP A 653 -31.10 3.92 4.87
N LEU A 654 -31.28 3.44 3.63
CA LEU A 654 -31.47 4.27 2.44
C LEU A 654 -32.72 5.16 2.56
N LEU A 655 -33.83 4.60 3.06
CA LEU A 655 -35.06 5.36 3.26
C LEU A 655 -34.85 6.53 4.23
N GLU A 656 -34.21 6.28 5.37
CA GLU A 656 -33.93 7.33 6.37
C GLU A 656 -32.96 8.39 5.83
N GLN A 657 -31.93 7.98 5.09
CA GLN A 657 -31.00 8.95 4.49
C GLN A 657 -31.67 9.81 3.40
N PHE A 658 -32.56 9.23 2.60
CA PHE A 658 -33.36 10.02 1.65
C PHE A 658 -34.34 10.96 2.34
N LYS A 659 -34.97 10.56 3.45
CA LYS A 659 -35.82 11.47 4.25
C LYS A 659 -35.02 12.66 4.76
N GLY A 660 -33.84 12.42 5.33
CA GLY A 660 -32.93 13.48 5.77
C GLY A 660 -32.60 14.46 4.62
N ALA A 661 -32.20 13.94 3.46
CA ALA A 661 -31.95 14.79 2.28
C ALA A 661 -33.20 15.55 1.81
N MET A 662 -34.39 14.95 1.88
CA MET A 662 -35.64 15.61 1.50
C MET A 662 -36.00 16.78 2.43
N GLU A 663 -35.79 16.63 3.75
CA GLU A 663 -36.02 17.68 4.73
C GLU A 663 -35.17 18.93 4.45
N MET A 664 -33.95 18.74 3.93
CA MET A 664 -33.02 19.83 3.60
C MET A 664 -33.34 20.56 2.29
N SER A 665 -34.20 20.02 1.42
CA SER A 665 -34.48 20.63 0.10
C SER A 665 -35.21 21.97 0.20
N SER A 666 -35.82 22.29 1.35
CA SER A 666 -36.62 23.51 1.60
C SER A 666 -37.80 23.71 0.63
N THR A 667 -38.00 22.78 -0.32
CA THR A 667 -39.04 22.78 -1.36
C THR A 667 -39.54 21.35 -1.55
N PRO A 668 -40.77 21.14 -2.06
CA PRO A 668 -41.29 19.80 -2.30
C PRO A 668 -40.41 19.01 -3.27
N VAL A 669 -39.93 17.85 -2.82
CA VAL A 669 -39.14 16.93 -3.65
C VAL A 669 -40.10 16.06 -4.47
N SER A 670 -39.98 16.12 -5.80
CA SER A 670 -40.76 15.27 -6.72
C SER A 670 -39.99 14.06 -7.23
N GLU A 671 -38.67 14.05 -7.07
CA GLU A 671 -37.75 13.05 -7.61
C GLU A 671 -36.52 12.90 -6.71
N ILE A 672 -36.04 11.67 -6.56
CA ILE A 672 -34.74 11.31 -5.98
C ILE A 672 -33.91 10.51 -6.98
N GLN A 673 -32.59 10.52 -6.80
CA GLN A 673 -31.65 9.82 -7.65
C GLN A 673 -30.72 8.93 -6.82
N ILE A 674 -30.44 7.75 -7.34
CA ILE A 674 -29.46 6.81 -6.81
C ILE A 674 -28.35 6.69 -7.86
N ILE A 675 -27.11 6.84 -7.43
CA ILE A 675 -25.91 6.70 -8.25
C ILE A 675 -25.21 5.43 -7.80
N THR A 676 -24.97 4.52 -8.74
CA THR A 676 -24.34 3.23 -8.47
C THR A 676 -23.20 3.00 -9.44
N GLU A 677 -21.98 2.95 -8.93
CA GLU A 677 -20.79 2.66 -9.73
C GLU A 677 -20.57 1.15 -9.94
N ASN A 678 -21.36 0.29 -9.27
CA ASN A 678 -21.12 -1.15 -9.21
C ASN A 678 -22.23 -2.01 -9.85
N ASN A 679 -21.79 -3.05 -10.55
CA ASN A 679 -22.57 -4.02 -11.31
C ASN A 679 -23.12 -5.17 -10.44
N ALA A 680 -22.73 -5.24 -9.15
CA ALA A 680 -22.98 -6.37 -8.28
C ALA A 680 -24.43 -6.49 -7.80
N ILE A 681 -25.18 -5.38 -7.76
CA ILE A 681 -26.63 -5.41 -7.45
C ILE A 681 -27.38 -5.86 -8.71
N SER A 682 -28.15 -6.95 -8.61
CA SER A 682 -28.90 -7.42 -9.77
C SER A 682 -30.01 -6.42 -10.16
N VAL A 683 -30.35 -6.37 -11.46
CA VAL A 683 -31.45 -5.53 -11.97
C VAL A 683 -32.78 -5.80 -11.24
N GLY A 684 -33.01 -7.04 -10.80
CA GLY A 684 -34.22 -7.42 -10.06
C GLY A 684 -34.26 -6.86 -8.64
N GLU A 685 -33.14 -6.95 -7.92
CA GLU A 685 -32.99 -6.37 -6.59
C GLU A 685 -33.10 -4.85 -6.64
N TYR A 686 -32.45 -4.23 -7.63
CA TYR A 686 -32.49 -2.80 -7.82
C TYR A 686 -33.91 -2.27 -8.11
N LYS A 687 -34.67 -2.95 -8.99
CA LYS A 687 -36.09 -2.62 -9.24
C LYS A 687 -36.93 -2.70 -7.97
N SER A 688 -36.65 -3.69 -7.12
CA SER A 688 -37.34 -3.87 -5.85
C SER A 688 -37.04 -2.73 -4.89
N MET A 689 -35.76 -2.31 -4.81
CA MET A 689 -35.33 -1.15 -4.04
C MET A 689 -35.99 0.15 -4.52
N MET A 690 -35.95 0.45 -5.82
CA MET A 690 -36.59 1.67 -6.34
C MET A 690 -38.10 1.69 -6.07
N LYS A 691 -38.78 0.53 -6.22
CA LYS A 691 -40.21 0.43 -5.96
C LYS A 691 -40.53 0.67 -4.50
N PHE A 692 -39.73 0.11 -3.59
CA PHE A 692 -39.84 0.35 -2.16
C PHE A 692 -39.70 1.85 -1.85
N LEU A 693 -38.60 2.47 -2.27
CA LEU A 693 -38.34 3.90 -2.02
C LEU A 693 -39.42 4.80 -2.63
N SER A 694 -39.84 4.53 -3.87
CA SER A 694 -40.91 5.30 -4.53
C SER A 694 -42.23 5.21 -3.79
N THR A 695 -42.55 4.04 -3.25
CA THR A 695 -43.79 3.81 -2.48
C THR A 695 -43.74 4.51 -1.14
N GLU A 696 -42.65 4.36 -0.39
CA GLU A 696 -42.52 4.91 0.96
C GLU A 696 -42.35 6.45 0.97
N LEU A 697 -41.66 7.01 -0.02
CA LEU A 697 -41.40 8.44 -0.11
C LEU A 697 -42.43 9.19 -0.96
N GLY A 698 -43.21 8.49 -1.78
CA GLY A 698 -44.20 9.10 -2.69
C GLY A 698 -43.58 9.94 -3.82
N VAL A 699 -42.33 9.65 -4.20
CA VAL A 699 -41.56 10.40 -5.20
C VAL A 699 -41.11 9.50 -6.36
N LYS A 700 -40.70 10.13 -7.46
CA LYS A 700 -40.04 9.42 -8.57
C LYS A 700 -38.63 9.01 -8.16
N VAL A 701 -38.20 7.82 -8.58
CA VAL A 701 -36.85 7.32 -8.33
C VAL A 701 -36.16 7.06 -9.67
N LYS A 702 -34.92 7.54 -9.81
CA LYS A 702 -34.07 7.31 -10.99
C LYS A 702 -32.70 6.77 -10.59
N ALA A 703 -32.12 5.97 -11.47
CA ALA A 703 -30.83 5.33 -11.31
C ALA A 703 -29.82 5.85 -12.34
N PHE A 704 -28.62 6.23 -11.89
CA PHE A 704 -27.53 6.67 -12.75
C PHE A 704 -26.27 5.86 -12.46
N GLU A 705 -25.43 5.70 -13.47
CA GLU A 705 -24.14 4.98 -13.35
C GLU A 705 -23.10 5.91 -12.72
N THR A 706 -23.07 7.17 -13.14
CA THR A 706 -22.19 8.20 -12.59
C THR A 706 -22.92 9.54 -12.46
N LEU A 707 -22.32 10.50 -11.74
CA LEU A 707 -22.79 11.89 -11.67
C LEU A 707 -23.00 12.57 -13.02
N GLY A 708 -22.15 12.23 -13.99
CA GLY A 708 -22.10 12.86 -15.31
C GLY A 708 -23.08 12.25 -16.31
N SER A 709 -23.75 11.14 -15.96
CA SER A 709 -24.66 10.44 -16.86
C SER A 709 -25.85 11.34 -17.22
N ALA A 710 -25.98 11.67 -18.51
CA ALA A 710 -27.07 12.51 -19.01
C ALA A 710 -28.44 11.81 -18.95
N HIS A 711 -28.46 10.47 -18.90
CA HIS A 711 -29.67 9.66 -18.89
C HIS A 711 -29.59 8.59 -17.79
N PRO A 712 -30.72 8.26 -17.13
CA PRO A 712 -30.74 7.19 -16.16
C PRO A 712 -30.64 5.82 -16.86
N TRP A 713 -29.89 4.88 -16.29
CA TRP A 713 -29.87 3.49 -16.77
C TRP A 713 -31.14 2.72 -16.36
N LEU A 714 -31.86 3.22 -15.34
CA LEU A 714 -33.16 2.69 -14.93
C LEU A 714 -34.08 3.78 -14.35
N SER A 715 -35.36 3.75 -14.74
CA SER A 715 -36.41 4.65 -14.23
C SER A 715 -37.75 3.93 -14.04
N LEU A 716 -38.56 4.38 -13.07
CA LEU A 716 -39.90 3.86 -12.76
C LEU A 716 -41.04 4.85 -13.14
N ASN A 717 -40.83 5.77 -14.09
CA ASN A 717 -41.89 6.70 -14.50
C ASN A 717 -42.98 6.02 -15.35
N HIS A 718 -44.22 6.47 -15.17
CA HIS A 718 -45.32 6.15 -16.09
C HIS A 718 -45.05 6.80 -17.46
N GLY A 719 -44.52 6.01 -18.41
CA GLY A 719 -44.22 6.45 -19.79
C GLY A 719 -42.85 6.06 -20.33
N ASP A 720 -41.90 5.68 -19.47
CA ASP A 720 -40.54 5.30 -19.89
C ASP A 720 -40.55 3.88 -20.48
N SER A 721 -40.69 3.79 -21.80
CA SER A 721 -40.85 2.52 -22.54
C SER A 721 -39.51 1.85 -22.91
N GLN A 722 -38.38 2.37 -22.44
CA GLN A 722 -37.07 1.78 -22.69
C GLN A 722 -36.21 1.85 -21.44
N VAL A 723 -36.01 0.69 -20.81
CA VAL A 723 -34.80 0.41 -20.04
C VAL A 723 -33.71 0.18 -21.08
N THR A 724 -33.04 1.23 -21.54
CA THR A 724 -31.75 1.06 -22.21
C THR A 724 -30.73 0.79 -21.11
N LEU A 725 -30.53 -0.50 -20.86
CA LEU A 725 -29.36 -1.05 -20.18
C LEU A 725 -28.14 -0.68 -21.04
N ASP A 726 -27.48 0.43 -20.69
CA ASP A 726 -26.12 0.71 -21.15
C ASP A 726 -25.21 -0.14 -20.26
N ILE A 727 -24.69 -1.26 -20.77
CA ILE A 727 -23.96 -2.31 -20.03
C ILE A 727 -22.46 -2.24 -20.36
N ASP A 728 -21.92 -1.05 -20.60
CA ASP A 728 -20.55 -0.92 -21.13
C ASP A 728 -19.43 -1.02 -20.06
N ALA A 729 -19.73 -1.31 -18.79
CA ALA A 729 -18.72 -1.43 -17.72
C ALA A 729 -18.63 -2.81 -17.04
N ARG A 730 -18.93 -3.89 -17.77
CA ARG A 730 -18.97 -5.26 -17.22
C ARG A 730 -17.82 -6.08 -17.82
N HIS A 731 -17.05 -6.79 -16.99
CA HIS A 731 -15.84 -7.55 -17.37
C HIS A 731 -16.02 -8.35 -18.68
N LEU A 732 -15.08 -8.26 -19.62
CA LEU A 732 -15.14 -8.99 -20.92
C LEU A 732 -15.30 -10.51 -20.76
N ALA A 733 -14.86 -11.09 -19.65
CA ALA A 733 -15.01 -12.53 -19.37
C ALA A 733 -16.37 -12.91 -18.77
N GLU A 734 -17.09 -11.99 -18.11
CA GLU A 734 -18.41 -12.25 -17.50
C GLU A 734 -19.58 -11.77 -18.37
N THR A 735 -19.29 -11.13 -19.51
CA THR A 735 -20.30 -10.53 -20.40
C THR A 735 -20.39 -11.15 -21.76
N GLN A 736 -19.42 -11.97 -22.15
CA GLN A 736 -19.49 -12.71 -23.39
C GLN A 736 -19.71 -14.21 -23.10
N PRO A 737 -20.95 -14.69 -23.32
CA PRO A 737 -21.19 -16.11 -23.51
C PRO A 737 -20.21 -16.64 -24.56
N HIS A 738 -19.82 -17.90 -24.43
CA HIS A 738 -18.98 -18.52 -25.46
C HIS A 738 -19.60 -18.34 -26.85
N ASN A 739 -18.80 -17.86 -27.81
CA ASN A 739 -19.25 -17.67 -29.18
C ASN A 739 -19.07 -18.96 -30.00
N ASP A 740 -20.17 -19.67 -30.26
CA ASP A 740 -20.22 -20.92 -31.04
C ASP A 740 -20.11 -20.70 -32.57
N GLN A 741 -19.56 -19.57 -33.02
CA GLN A 741 -19.33 -19.31 -34.45
C GLN A 741 -18.51 -20.43 -35.11
N LYS A 742 -18.84 -20.73 -36.36
CA LYS A 742 -18.14 -21.75 -37.13
C LYS A 742 -16.73 -21.30 -37.45
N LEU A 743 -15.77 -22.24 -37.49
CA LEU A 743 -14.35 -21.95 -37.71
C LEU A 743 -14.07 -21.09 -38.94
N GLN A 744 -14.89 -21.22 -39.99
CA GLN A 744 -14.79 -20.44 -41.22
C GLN A 744 -15.01 -18.94 -41.01
N ASP A 745 -15.80 -18.57 -39.99
CA ASP A 745 -16.21 -17.21 -39.66
C ASP A 745 -15.27 -16.56 -38.63
N TRP A 746 -14.28 -17.29 -38.12
CA TRP A 746 -13.29 -16.73 -37.22
C TRP A 746 -12.37 -15.80 -38.01
N ASP A 747 -11.91 -14.70 -37.41
CA ASP A 747 -10.93 -13.86 -38.07
C ASP A 747 -9.53 -14.49 -38.05
N THR A 748 -8.85 -14.50 -39.19
CA THR A 748 -7.43 -14.87 -39.26
C THR A 748 -6.54 -13.66 -38.96
N PRO A 749 -5.29 -13.85 -38.50
CA PRO A 749 -4.33 -12.76 -38.38
C PRO A 749 -4.18 -12.00 -39.71
N ASN A 750 -4.18 -10.67 -39.65
CA ASN A 750 -4.05 -9.83 -40.83
C ASN A 750 -2.61 -9.83 -41.36
N GLN A 751 -2.41 -9.28 -42.57
CA GLN A 751 -1.10 -9.29 -43.23
C GLN A 751 -0.02 -8.54 -42.42
N GLU A 752 -0.38 -7.50 -41.69
CA GLU A 752 0.54 -6.74 -40.84
C GLU A 752 1.04 -7.57 -39.66
N GLN A 753 0.14 -8.29 -38.98
CA GLN A 753 0.46 -9.22 -37.90
C GLN A 753 1.37 -10.36 -38.38
N ILE A 754 1.08 -10.92 -39.56
CA ILE A 754 1.92 -11.94 -40.19
C ILE A 754 3.29 -11.36 -40.56
N ASN A 755 3.35 -10.14 -41.08
CA ASN A 755 4.62 -9.47 -41.40
C ASN A 755 5.44 -9.20 -40.14
N LYS A 756 4.80 -8.84 -39.03
CA LYS A 756 5.46 -8.65 -37.74
C LYS A 756 6.10 -9.96 -37.24
N LEU A 757 5.37 -11.07 -37.29
CA LEU A 757 5.92 -12.39 -36.95
C LEU A 757 7.05 -12.82 -37.88
N LYS A 758 6.93 -12.57 -39.20
CA LYS A 758 8.00 -12.82 -40.18
C LYS A 758 9.24 -11.97 -39.92
N ALA A 759 9.08 -10.68 -39.63
CA ALA A 759 10.20 -9.81 -39.29
C ALA A 759 10.89 -10.28 -38.00
N GLU A 760 10.11 -10.67 -36.99
CA GLU A 760 10.63 -11.20 -35.73
C GLU A 760 11.36 -12.54 -35.93
N SER A 761 10.91 -13.37 -36.88
CA SER A 761 11.55 -14.64 -37.24
C SER A 761 12.96 -14.51 -37.83
N GLN A 762 13.33 -13.34 -38.34
CA GLN A 762 14.66 -13.07 -38.87
C GLN A 762 15.67 -12.64 -37.79
N LYS A 763 15.22 -12.38 -36.56
CA LYS A 763 16.07 -12.00 -35.44
C LYS A 763 16.60 -13.25 -34.72
N THR A 764 17.83 -13.20 -34.21
CA THR A 764 18.37 -14.26 -33.35
C THR A 764 17.55 -14.31 -32.06
N LYS A 765 16.83 -15.41 -31.83
CA LYS A 765 16.00 -15.64 -30.64
C LYS A 765 16.48 -16.89 -29.90
N PRO A 766 16.31 -16.94 -28.57
CA PRO A 766 16.56 -18.16 -27.81
C PRO A 766 15.63 -19.27 -28.32
N GLN A 767 16.16 -20.49 -28.42
CA GLN A 767 15.34 -21.66 -28.75
C GLN A 767 14.38 -21.98 -27.60
N LEU A 768 13.28 -22.68 -27.91
CA LEU A 768 12.39 -23.24 -26.89
C LEU A 768 13.18 -24.13 -25.92
N ALA A 769 13.10 -23.84 -24.62
CA ALA A 769 13.70 -24.69 -23.60
C ALA A 769 12.90 -26.01 -23.50
N ASN A 770 13.60 -27.15 -23.64
CA ASN A 770 13.09 -28.52 -23.50
C ASN A 770 12.09 -29.00 -24.57
N HIS A 771 11.79 -28.19 -25.60
CA HIS A 771 10.83 -28.54 -26.66
C HIS A 771 11.38 -28.10 -28.02
N ASP A 772 11.05 -28.84 -29.06
CA ASP A 772 11.47 -28.55 -30.44
C ASP A 772 10.49 -27.60 -31.13
N HIS A 773 9.19 -27.69 -30.77
CA HIS A 773 8.13 -26.87 -31.37
C HIS A 773 7.00 -26.52 -30.37
N GLN A 774 6.30 -25.43 -30.62
CA GLN A 774 5.14 -24.97 -29.85
C GLN A 774 3.90 -24.85 -30.72
N VAL A 775 2.77 -25.35 -30.24
CA VAL A 775 1.45 -25.19 -30.89
C VAL A 775 0.56 -24.35 -29.96
N LEU A 776 0.12 -23.19 -30.45
CA LEU A 776 -0.81 -22.29 -29.78
C LEU A 776 -2.22 -22.50 -30.35
N ILE A 777 -3.14 -22.94 -29.50
CA ILE A 777 -4.51 -23.27 -29.85
C ILE A 777 -5.42 -22.12 -29.40
N GLN A 778 -5.92 -21.34 -30.34
CA GLN A 778 -6.99 -20.37 -30.10
C GLN A 778 -8.30 -21.13 -29.97
N THR A 779 -8.96 -20.99 -28.82
CA THR A 779 -10.16 -21.76 -28.49
C THR A 779 -11.46 -21.01 -28.78
N GLU A 780 -11.42 -19.71 -29.10
CA GLU A 780 -12.62 -18.93 -29.42
C GLU A 780 -12.32 -17.78 -30.40
N PRO A 781 -13.33 -17.30 -31.16
CA PRO A 781 -13.19 -16.22 -32.14
C PRO A 781 -13.24 -14.84 -31.46
N ASP A 782 -12.23 -14.54 -30.66
CA ASP A 782 -12.11 -13.26 -29.97
C ASP A 782 -10.77 -12.58 -30.24
N ASP A 783 -10.79 -11.25 -30.37
CA ASP A 783 -9.63 -10.45 -30.74
C ASP A 783 -8.53 -10.46 -29.66
N ASN A 784 -8.89 -10.53 -28.37
CA ASN A 784 -7.89 -10.61 -27.30
C ASN A 784 -7.24 -11.99 -27.24
N ILE A 785 -7.99 -13.05 -27.55
CA ILE A 785 -7.45 -14.41 -27.68
C ILE A 785 -6.52 -14.51 -28.88
N LYS A 786 -6.91 -13.87 -29.99
CA LYS A 786 -6.09 -13.74 -31.20
C LYS A 786 -4.79 -12.98 -30.91
N ASP A 787 -4.86 -11.82 -30.27
CA ASP A 787 -3.71 -10.99 -29.89
C ASP A 787 -2.78 -11.71 -28.90
N SER A 788 -3.34 -12.38 -27.89
CA SER A 788 -2.56 -13.15 -26.90
C SER A 788 -1.77 -14.28 -27.57
N ALA A 789 -2.39 -15.03 -28.49
CA ALA A 789 -1.69 -16.06 -29.25
C ALA A 789 -0.58 -15.47 -30.14
N LEU A 790 -0.80 -14.31 -30.76
CA LEU A 790 0.21 -13.61 -31.55
C LEU A 790 1.39 -13.14 -30.68
N LYS A 791 1.13 -12.55 -29.51
CA LYS A 791 2.15 -12.14 -28.53
C LYS A 791 2.98 -13.33 -28.06
N LEU A 792 2.34 -14.46 -27.75
CA LEU A 792 3.06 -15.68 -27.38
C LEU A 792 3.95 -16.22 -28.52
N ALA A 793 3.51 -16.12 -29.76
CA ALA A 793 4.29 -16.55 -30.92
C ALA A 793 5.52 -15.67 -31.17
N LEU A 794 5.51 -14.38 -30.79
CA LEU A 794 6.67 -13.47 -30.96
C LEU A 794 7.93 -13.95 -30.22
N LYS A 795 7.78 -14.77 -29.18
CA LYS A 795 8.91 -15.27 -28.40
C LYS A 795 9.74 -16.31 -29.18
N HIS A 796 9.08 -17.18 -29.94
CA HIS A 796 9.70 -18.26 -30.72
C HIS A 796 9.02 -18.41 -32.10
N PRO A 797 9.03 -17.37 -32.95
CA PRO A 797 8.18 -17.31 -34.15
C PRO A 797 8.51 -18.35 -35.22
N THR A 798 9.73 -18.88 -35.24
CA THR A 798 10.18 -19.95 -36.15
C THR A 798 9.86 -21.36 -35.64
N GLN A 799 9.59 -21.51 -34.34
CA GLN A 799 9.26 -22.76 -33.67
C GLN A 799 7.82 -22.77 -33.15
N THR A 800 6.96 -21.90 -33.66
CA THR A 800 5.56 -21.76 -33.22
C THR A 800 4.60 -21.92 -34.39
N THR A 801 3.56 -22.72 -34.17
CA THR A 801 2.36 -22.80 -35.02
C THR A 801 1.16 -22.27 -34.24
N ILE A 802 0.35 -21.40 -34.86
CA ILE A 802 -0.94 -20.96 -34.31
C ILE A 802 -2.06 -21.67 -35.06
N VAL A 803 -2.96 -22.29 -34.30
CA VAL A 803 -4.14 -22.98 -34.82
C VAL A 803 -5.40 -22.39 -34.20
N GLN A 804 -6.45 -22.29 -35.00
CA GLN A 804 -7.81 -22.05 -34.52
C GLN A 804 -8.52 -23.38 -34.54
N MET A 805 -9.18 -23.74 -33.43
CA MET A 805 -9.75 -25.07 -33.24
C MET A 805 -11.12 -24.98 -32.58
N GLN A 806 -12.12 -25.70 -33.10
CA GLN A 806 -13.46 -25.84 -32.53
C GLN A 806 -13.52 -26.94 -31.46
N LYS A 807 -14.64 -27.01 -30.74
CA LYS A 807 -14.90 -28.01 -29.69
C LYS A 807 -14.88 -29.46 -30.20
N ASP A 808 -15.22 -29.70 -31.46
CA ASP A 808 -15.20 -31.02 -32.08
C ASP A 808 -13.81 -31.46 -32.57
N GLY A 809 -12.80 -30.59 -32.42
CA GLY A 809 -11.43 -30.81 -32.89
C GLY A 809 -11.18 -30.39 -34.35
N THR A 810 -12.18 -29.84 -35.05
CA THR A 810 -11.99 -29.23 -36.37
C THR A 810 -11.06 -28.02 -36.24
N TYR A 811 -10.00 -27.95 -37.05
CA TYR A 811 -8.99 -26.89 -36.93
C TYR A 811 -8.52 -26.35 -38.28
N ARG A 812 -7.93 -25.14 -38.23
CA ARG A 812 -7.15 -24.56 -39.32
C ARG A 812 -5.87 -23.93 -38.78
N VAL A 813 -4.78 -24.09 -39.53
CA VAL A 813 -3.50 -23.45 -39.22
C VAL A 813 -3.53 -22.02 -39.76
N VAL A 814 -3.34 -21.03 -38.89
CA VAL A 814 -3.38 -19.61 -39.26
C VAL A 814 -1.98 -18.97 -39.28
N TYR A 815 -0.97 -19.62 -38.71
CA TYR A 815 0.42 -19.21 -38.77
C TYR A 815 1.35 -20.41 -38.50
N GLY A 816 2.52 -20.46 -39.17
CA GLY A 816 3.58 -21.44 -38.90
C GLY A 816 3.47 -22.76 -39.66
N THR A 817 4.25 -23.75 -39.21
CA THR A 817 4.35 -25.09 -39.83
C THR A 817 3.01 -25.83 -39.74
N GLN A 818 2.61 -26.49 -40.84
CA GLN A 818 1.42 -27.34 -40.86
C GLN A 818 1.56 -28.46 -39.82
N LEU A 819 0.49 -28.77 -39.08
CA LEU A 819 0.57 -29.69 -37.95
C LEU A 819 1.13 -31.07 -38.33
N LYS A 820 0.78 -31.59 -39.51
CA LYS A 820 1.27 -32.87 -40.05
C LYS A 820 2.78 -32.93 -40.31
N ASP A 821 3.43 -31.77 -40.39
CA ASP A 821 4.83 -31.59 -40.75
C ASP A 821 5.69 -31.20 -39.52
N ILE A 822 5.08 -31.10 -38.33
CA ILE A 822 5.79 -30.87 -37.07
C ILE A 822 6.38 -32.21 -36.58
N THR A 823 7.65 -32.21 -36.20
CA THR A 823 8.35 -33.38 -35.64
C THR A 823 9.08 -32.98 -34.34
N GLY A 824 9.40 -33.96 -33.49
CA GLY A 824 10.09 -33.73 -32.21
C GLY A 824 9.16 -33.40 -31.03
N LYS A 825 9.73 -32.87 -29.94
CA LYS A 825 9.04 -32.54 -28.69
C LYS A 825 8.13 -31.33 -28.86
N VAL A 826 6.83 -31.51 -28.69
CA VAL A 826 5.84 -30.43 -28.88
C VAL A 826 5.29 -29.94 -27.55
N LYS A 827 5.25 -28.61 -27.39
CA LYS A 827 4.52 -27.92 -26.33
C LYS A 827 3.16 -27.45 -26.85
N MET A 828 2.07 -27.90 -26.25
CA MET A 828 0.73 -27.41 -26.57
C MET A 828 0.29 -26.32 -25.59
N VAL A 829 -0.37 -25.29 -26.10
CA VAL A 829 -0.88 -24.19 -25.29
C VAL A 829 -2.29 -23.82 -25.74
N ALA A 830 -3.29 -24.07 -24.89
CA ALA A 830 -4.65 -23.61 -25.12
C ALA A 830 -4.79 -22.16 -24.62
N VAL A 831 -5.33 -21.27 -25.46
CA VAL A 831 -5.51 -19.84 -25.18
C VAL A 831 -6.99 -19.51 -25.33
N GLY A 832 -7.63 -19.08 -24.23
CA GLY A 832 -9.05 -18.76 -24.15
C GLY A 832 -9.38 -18.05 -22.83
N TYR A 833 -10.58 -17.49 -22.71
CA TYR A 833 -11.05 -16.95 -21.43
C TYR A 833 -11.39 -18.09 -20.46
N GLY A 834 -10.93 -17.98 -19.22
CA GLY A 834 -11.44 -18.80 -18.13
C GLY A 834 -12.86 -18.35 -17.76
N ARG A 835 -13.80 -19.28 -17.62
CA ARG A 835 -15.20 -19.00 -17.24
C ARG A 835 -15.73 -20.06 -16.29
N GLU A 836 -16.65 -19.69 -15.41
CA GLU A 836 -17.46 -20.62 -14.63
C GLU A 836 -18.77 -20.91 -15.38
N ALA A 837 -19.10 -22.18 -15.58
CA ALA A 837 -20.36 -22.62 -16.14
C ALA A 837 -21.49 -22.53 -15.09
N GLU A 838 -22.75 -22.61 -15.52
CA GLU A 838 -23.92 -22.51 -14.63
C GLU A 838 -23.93 -23.56 -13.49
N ASP A 839 -23.22 -24.68 -13.68
CA ASP A 839 -23.07 -25.75 -12.68
C ASP A 839 -21.86 -25.58 -11.74
N GLY A 840 -21.16 -24.44 -11.82
CA GLY A 840 -19.97 -24.13 -11.02
C GLY A 840 -18.68 -24.75 -11.57
N SER A 841 -18.73 -25.47 -12.70
CA SER A 841 -17.53 -26.03 -13.32
C SER A 841 -16.72 -24.97 -14.07
N GLN A 842 -15.39 -25.03 -13.96
CA GLN A 842 -14.51 -24.12 -14.67
C GLN A 842 -14.29 -24.58 -16.12
N THR A 843 -14.24 -23.64 -17.05
CA THR A 843 -14.07 -23.88 -18.49
C THR A 843 -13.00 -22.96 -19.08
N LEU A 844 -12.38 -23.36 -20.21
CA LEU A 844 -11.43 -22.52 -20.95
C LEU A 844 -11.92 -22.31 -22.38
N GLY A 845 -12.23 -21.07 -22.75
CA GLY A 845 -12.88 -20.74 -24.00
C GLY A 845 -14.19 -21.51 -24.19
N GLY A 846 -14.98 -21.61 -23.12
CA GLY A 846 -16.25 -22.34 -23.10
C GLY A 846 -16.13 -23.86 -23.25
N ARG A 847 -14.92 -24.44 -23.18
CA ARG A 847 -14.70 -25.88 -23.18
C ARG A 847 -14.64 -26.44 -21.78
N SER A 848 -15.41 -27.51 -21.57
CA SER A 848 -15.32 -28.40 -20.43
C SER A 848 -14.03 -29.21 -20.46
N VAL A 849 -13.76 -29.92 -19.36
CA VAL A 849 -12.62 -30.87 -19.26
C VAL A 849 -12.65 -31.88 -20.42
N ASP A 850 -13.82 -32.44 -20.74
CA ASP A 850 -14.00 -33.42 -21.83
C ASP A 850 -13.70 -32.86 -23.23
N GLU A 851 -13.77 -31.54 -23.41
CA GLU A 851 -13.50 -30.89 -24.70
C GLU A 851 -12.05 -30.36 -24.79
N LEU A 852 -11.30 -30.41 -23.68
CA LEU A 852 -9.90 -29.96 -23.58
C LEU A 852 -8.89 -31.11 -23.49
N SER A 853 -9.25 -32.19 -22.77
CA SER A 853 -8.50 -33.45 -22.79
C SER A 853 -8.89 -34.19 -24.05
#